data_AF-A0A9E0NWS2-F1
#
_entry.id   AF-A0A9E0NWS2-F1
#
_cell.length_a   1.000
_cell.length_b   1.000
_cell.length_c   1.000
_cell.angle_alpha   90.00
_cell.angle_beta   90.00
_cell.angle_gamma   90.00
#
_symmetry.space_group_name_H-M   'P 1'
#
loop_
_entity.id
_entity.type
_entity.pdbx_description
1 polymer ?
#
loop_
_entity_poly.entity_id
_entity_poly.type
_entity_poly.pdbx_seq_one_letter_code
_entity_poly.pdbx_strand_id
1 'polypeptide(L)'
;MNTRKIWLTFLLCLMVHLSGAQNPIIRHQFSADPTARVFDGKVYVYPSHDIPSPVERLKEWFCMADYHVFSSNNLVDWEDHGVILSQENVPWVNAESYSMWAPDCVFANGKYYFYFPASPKGENQRGFKVGVAVADKPTGPFTPLAEPIKGINGIDPCVLIDKNGEAYIYWSGRGMYVARLKSNMTELASEPVQIKNLPEGFMEGPFAFERNGKYYFTFPWVQDKTETLAYAMGDSPMGPFEFKGLIMDQSATGCWTNHHSLVEYNKQWYLFYHHNDYSPAFDKNRSVRVDSLSFNADGTIKKVVPTLRGVGLTTASSKIQLDRYSQISNQGAAIAFVDENNKFEGWKAVFTKPGAWLRYNRVDFGDGGYRKMQMRVNSSTGGVVEIRTADKAAKLLASLVVPKSDGWIEKEYDLKLALRNVHDLSVSLKGEGQVEIDWMRFGQNAGEFAVQSRASIKPWEQGAFETRKYRNLFAEAGYTQADIDAKLKSVFNDIFYGPNKVYFETNDSMAYVSDIKNHDVRTEGMSYGLMIAVQFNRKDIFDRLWRWCKKYMQHQEGPLEGYFAWSCKTDGTRNAQGPASDGELYYVTSLIFASNSWGNDSDINYLGEAQHILNCSMKKDGTNRVMPLINMEHKLITFVPDTFGGRFTDPSYHVPAFYEVWARWANDGRADFWRECAARSREYLHKSIHPVTGLNPDYNNYDGSLLNMKRGIIGDAFRFDSWRVPMNIALDYSWACADKEWQQGYGNKIQNFLYSQGIDTFVDQYNVDGTTVAEILDAGGYKQLRHSLGLVATAAAASLVTTHTKSYEFVDKLWNAKHEPYEDGYFDAYYDGLLRLFAFMHLSGNYRIIFPQ
;
A
#
# COMPACT_ATOMS: atom_id res chain seq x y z
N MET A 1 -6.15 -29.39 59.03
CA MET A 1 -6.09 -28.14 58.24
C MET A 1 -5.32 -28.44 56.96
N ASN A 2 -5.97 -29.02 55.94
CA ASN A 2 -6.60 -28.32 54.81
C ASN A 2 -5.71 -27.28 54.13
N THR A 3 -5.04 -27.65 53.03
CA THR A 3 -5.44 -27.19 51.67
C THR A 3 -4.70 -27.96 50.56
N ARG A 4 -5.56 -28.52 49.69
CA ARG A 4 -5.41 -29.21 48.40
C ARG A 4 -4.15 -28.95 47.54
N LYS A 5 -3.52 -30.06 47.13
CA LYS A 5 -2.76 -30.21 45.88
C LYS A 5 -3.71 -30.06 44.68
N ILE A 6 -3.43 -29.13 43.78
CA ILE A 6 -4.04 -29.05 42.45
C ILE A 6 -2.99 -29.53 41.44
N TRP A 7 -3.28 -30.67 40.81
CA TRP A 7 -2.57 -31.14 39.62
C TRP A 7 -3.04 -30.29 38.43
N LEU A 8 -2.13 -29.52 37.82
CA LEU A 8 -2.35 -28.94 36.51
C LEU A 8 -1.92 -29.96 35.46
N THR A 9 -2.89 -30.71 34.95
CA THR A 9 -2.74 -31.52 33.75
C THR A 9 -2.67 -30.57 32.55
N PHE A 10 -1.47 -30.36 32.00
CA PHE A 10 -1.29 -29.65 30.73
C PHE A 10 -1.86 -30.54 29.61
N LEU A 11 -3.13 -30.34 29.25
CA LEU A 11 -3.69 -30.88 28.03
C LEU A 11 -3.16 -30.01 26.88
N LEU A 12 -2.11 -30.47 26.22
CA LEU A 12 -1.61 -29.91 24.98
C LEU A 12 -2.64 -30.22 23.87
N CYS A 13 -3.69 -29.41 23.76
CA CYS A 13 -4.53 -29.39 22.57
C CYS A 13 -3.69 -28.83 21.43
N LEU A 14 -3.07 -29.72 20.66
CA LEU A 14 -2.52 -29.41 19.35
C LEU A 14 -3.71 -29.01 18.45
N MET A 15 -4.06 -27.72 18.45
CA MET A 15 -4.91 -27.17 17.39
C MET A 15 -4.05 -27.08 16.14
N VAL A 16 -4.13 -28.14 15.33
CA VAL A 16 -3.68 -28.11 13.94
C VAL A 16 -4.57 -27.08 13.23
N HIS A 17 -4.05 -25.88 13.01
CA HIS A 17 -4.74 -24.79 12.32
C HIS A 17 -4.67 -25.02 10.80
N LEU A 18 -5.54 -25.89 10.26
CA LEU A 18 -5.66 -26.11 8.82
C LEU A 18 -6.67 -25.17 8.13
N SER A 19 -6.23 -24.64 6.97
CA SER A 19 -6.98 -24.25 5.76
C SER A 19 -7.79 -22.95 5.71
N GLY A 20 -7.66 -22.19 4.61
CA GLY A 20 -8.65 -21.22 4.15
C GLY A 20 -8.36 -20.29 2.92
N ALA A 21 -8.75 -20.50 1.64
CA ALA A 21 -9.33 -19.39 0.81
C ALA A 21 -8.80 -18.47 -0.29
N GLN A 22 -7.85 -18.76 -1.16
CA GLN A 22 -7.80 -18.03 -2.44
C GLN A 22 -7.32 -18.83 -3.65
N ASN A 23 -7.78 -20.05 -3.95
CA ASN A 23 -7.34 -20.72 -5.19
C ASN A 23 -8.21 -20.41 -6.42
N PRO A 24 -7.66 -19.94 -7.55
CA PRO A 24 -6.28 -19.49 -7.77
C PRO A 24 -5.95 -18.10 -7.18
N ILE A 25 -4.71 -17.90 -6.72
CA ILE A 25 -4.29 -16.72 -5.92
C ILE A 25 -4.00 -15.47 -6.76
N ILE A 26 -3.68 -15.66 -8.04
CA ILE A 26 -3.50 -14.60 -9.04
C ILE A 26 -4.72 -14.62 -9.95
N ARG A 27 -5.39 -13.47 -10.12
CA ARG A 27 -6.75 -13.42 -10.70
C ARG A 27 -6.89 -12.56 -11.95
N HIS A 28 -5.83 -11.90 -12.39
CA HIS A 28 -5.84 -11.00 -13.54
C HIS A 28 -4.93 -11.44 -14.67
N GLN A 29 -4.17 -12.52 -14.49
CA GLN A 29 -3.31 -13.09 -15.52
C GLN A 29 -3.10 -14.59 -15.29
N PHE A 30 -2.68 -15.29 -16.34
CA PHE A 30 -2.25 -16.68 -16.21
C PHE A 30 -0.88 -16.73 -15.56
N SER A 31 -0.67 -17.70 -14.68
CA SER A 31 0.52 -17.83 -13.87
C SER A 31 0.78 -19.31 -13.59
N ALA A 32 2.04 -19.69 -13.74
CA ALA A 32 2.46 -21.07 -13.61
C ALA A 32 3.74 -21.21 -12.80
N ASP A 33 4.13 -22.46 -12.56
CA ASP A 33 5.44 -22.80 -12.00
C ASP A 33 5.83 -21.93 -10.78
N PRO A 34 4.97 -21.83 -9.75
CA PRO A 34 5.15 -20.86 -8.69
C PRO A 34 6.30 -21.23 -7.77
N THR A 35 7.31 -20.38 -7.71
CA THR A 35 8.34 -20.48 -6.67
C THR A 35 8.06 -19.49 -5.54
N ALA A 36 7.69 -20.03 -4.38
CA ALA A 36 7.38 -19.26 -3.19
C ALA A 36 8.59 -19.17 -2.26
N ARG A 37 8.90 -17.96 -1.78
CA ARG A 37 9.99 -17.66 -0.85
C ARG A 37 9.49 -16.71 0.23
N VAL A 38 10.13 -16.74 1.40
CA VAL A 38 9.87 -15.76 2.47
C VAL A 38 11.08 -14.84 2.59
N PHE A 39 10.86 -13.56 2.32
CA PHE A 39 11.86 -12.51 2.45
C PHE A 39 11.26 -11.38 3.29
N ASP A 40 12.05 -10.78 4.18
CA ASP A 40 11.63 -9.65 5.01
C ASP A 40 10.28 -9.85 5.74
N GLY A 41 10.00 -11.09 6.15
CA GLY A 41 8.75 -11.44 6.84
C GLY A 41 7.50 -11.52 5.95
N LYS A 42 7.64 -11.43 4.63
CA LYS A 42 6.57 -11.50 3.63
C LYS A 42 6.77 -12.69 2.70
N VAL A 43 5.68 -13.26 2.20
CA VAL A 43 5.73 -14.31 1.17
C VAL A 43 5.81 -13.65 -0.20
N TYR A 44 6.78 -14.07 -1.00
CA TYR A 44 6.93 -13.69 -2.40
C TYR A 44 6.71 -14.93 -3.28
N VAL A 45 5.97 -14.78 -4.38
CA VAL A 45 5.76 -15.84 -5.37
C VAL A 45 6.29 -15.34 -6.71
N TYR A 46 7.20 -16.13 -7.27
CA TYR A 46 7.83 -15.92 -8.58
C TYR A 46 7.29 -16.99 -9.54
N PRO A 47 6.17 -16.74 -10.22
CA PRO A 47 5.66 -17.66 -11.22
C PRO A 47 6.25 -17.37 -12.60
N SER A 48 6.20 -18.36 -13.48
CA SER A 48 6.16 -18.12 -14.93
C SER A 48 4.88 -17.40 -15.34
N HIS A 49 4.97 -16.51 -16.33
CA HIS A 49 3.82 -15.82 -16.90
C HIS A 49 3.39 -16.50 -18.20
N ASP A 50 2.39 -17.38 -18.12
CA ASP A 50 1.76 -17.99 -19.29
C ASP A 50 0.98 -16.92 -20.09
N ILE A 51 1.10 -16.94 -21.41
CA ILE A 51 0.33 -16.06 -22.31
C ILE A 51 -0.27 -16.86 -23.48
N PRO A 52 -1.42 -16.43 -24.02
CA PRO A 52 -1.84 -16.86 -25.35
C PRO A 52 -0.73 -16.57 -26.36
N SER A 53 -0.26 -17.59 -27.07
CA SER A 53 0.91 -17.43 -27.93
C SER A 53 0.64 -16.46 -29.09
N PRO A 54 1.51 -15.45 -29.30
CA PRO A 54 1.46 -14.60 -30.48
C PRO A 54 2.08 -15.29 -31.71
N VAL A 55 2.72 -16.45 -31.54
CA VAL A 55 3.40 -17.21 -32.61
C VAL A 55 2.59 -18.45 -32.97
N GLU A 56 2.31 -18.62 -34.27
CA GLU A 56 1.47 -19.72 -34.81
C GLU A 56 1.92 -21.10 -34.34
N ARG A 57 3.23 -21.40 -34.42
CA ARG A 57 3.80 -22.70 -34.05
C ARG A 57 3.66 -23.05 -32.55
N LEU A 58 3.35 -22.06 -31.72
CA LEU A 58 3.26 -22.17 -30.26
C LEU A 58 1.81 -21.99 -29.76
N LYS A 59 0.82 -21.84 -30.64
CA LYS A 59 -0.60 -21.64 -30.24
C LYS A 59 -1.14 -22.75 -29.34
N GLU A 60 -0.70 -23.97 -29.56
CA GLU A 60 -1.11 -25.15 -28.79
C GLU A 60 -0.07 -25.57 -27.73
N TRP A 61 0.86 -24.67 -27.38
CA TRP A 61 2.00 -24.95 -26.50
C TRP A 61 2.15 -23.93 -25.38
N PHE A 62 3.01 -24.22 -24.40
CA PHE A 62 3.41 -23.28 -23.36
C PHE A 62 4.13 -22.08 -23.97
N CYS A 63 3.77 -20.87 -23.54
CA CYS A 63 4.31 -19.63 -24.07
C CYS A 63 4.48 -18.63 -22.93
N MET A 64 5.73 -18.25 -22.63
CA MET A 64 6.07 -17.33 -21.54
C MET A 64 7.17 -16.36 -21.98
N ALA A 65 6.85 -15.07 -21.99
CA ALA A 65 7.77 -14.02 -22.44
C ALA A 65 8.57 -13.38 -21.29
N ASP A 66 8.06 -13.48 -20.06
CA ASP A 66 8.57 -12.74 -18.92
C ASP A 66 8.16 -13.38 -17.59
N TYR A 67 8.59 -12.74 -16.50
CA TYR A 67 8.23 -13.08 -15.13
C TYR A 67 7.69 -11.85 -14.42
N HIS A 68 6.63 -12.07 -13.64
CA HIS A 68 6.17 -11.15 -12.60
C HIS A 68 6.63 -11.64 -11.22
N VAL A 69 6.51 -10.79 -10.20
CA VAL A 69 6.58 -11.23 -8.81
C VAL A 69 5.40 -10.70 -8.02
N PHE A 70 4.86 -11.56 -7.17
CA PHE A 70 3.75 -11.24 -6.28
C PHE A 70 4.18 -11.34 -4.84
N SER A 71 3.51 -10.60 -3.96
CA SER A 71 3.81 -10.67 -2.53
C SER A 71 2.56 -10.58 -1.67
N SER A 72 2.57 -11.25 -0.51
CA SER A 72 1.46 -11.24 0.44
C SER A 72 1.93 -11.34 1.90
N ASN A 73 1.26 -10.59 2.78
CA ASN A 73 1.46 -10.63 4.24
C ASN A 73 0.52 -11.63 4.92
N ASN A 74 -0.65 -11.89 4.34
CA ASN A 74 -1.71 -12.71 4.95
C ASN A 74 -2.09 -13.93 4.12
N LEU A 75 -1.36 -14.17 3.03
CA LEU A 75 -1.62 -15.16 1.98
C LEU A 75 -2.93 -14.95 1.22
N VAL A 76 -3.66 -13.87 1.51
CA VAL A 76 -4.98 -13.55 0.94
C VAL A 76 -4.91 -12.48 -0.10
N ASP A 77 -4.29 -11.38 0.27
CA ASP A 77 -4.15 -10.21 -0.57
C ASP A 77 -2.77 -10.27 -1.22
N TRP A 78 -2.77 -10.36 -2.55
CA TRP A 78 -1.58 -10.51 -3.36
C TRP A 78 -1.35 -9.25 -4.17
N GLU A 79 -0.20 -8.62 -3.94
CA GLU A 79 0.27 -7.46 -4.69
C GLU A 79 1.17 -7.92 -5.84
N ASP A 80 0.82 -7.55 -7.06
CA ASP A 80 1.65 -7.72 -8.26
C ASP A 80 2.64 -6.55 -8.39
N HIS A 81 3.92 -6.84 -8.47
CA HIS A 81 4.99 -5.84 -8.62
C HIS A 81 5.38 -5.58 -10.08
N GLY A 82 4.64 -6.15 -11.03
CA GLY A 82 4.88 -6.03 -12.46
C GLY A 82 5.97 -6.97 -12.97
N VAL A 83 6.34 -6.77 -14.23
CA VAL A 83 7.38 -7.55 -14.92
C VAL A 83 8.75 -7.26 -14.28
N ILE A 84 9.41 -8.31 -13.80
CA ILE A 84 10.73 -8.24 -13.16
C ILE A 84 11.88 -8.63 -14.09
N LEU A 85 11.60 -9.44 -15.12
CA LEU A 85 12.55 -9.87 -16.14
C LEU A 85 11.79 -10.34 -17.38
N SER A 86 12.25 -9.95 -18.56
CA SER A 86 11.68 -10.36 -19.86
C SER A 86 12.76 -10.96 -20.75
N GLN A 87 12.39 -11.89 -21.63
CA GLN A 87 13.28 -12.52 -22.60
C GLN A 87 14.03 -11.49 -23.48
N GLU A 88 13.42 -10.32 -23.74
CA GLU A 88 14.02 -9.23 -24.51
C GLU A 88 15.23 -8.60 -23.83
N ASN A 89 15.28 -8.69 -22.49
CA ASN A 89 16.30 -8.05 -21.67
C ASN A 89 17.50 -8.96 -21.41
N VAL A 90 17.46 -10.23 -21.82
CA VAL A 90 18.51 -11.21 -21.52
C VAL A 90 19.44 -11.38 -22.73
N PRO A 91 20.72 -10.98 -22.65
CA PRO A 91 21.59 -10.88 -23.82
C PRO A 91 21.77 -12.17 -24.62
N TRP A 92 21.72 -13.33 -23.97
CA TRP A 92 21.97 -14.63 -24.60
C TRP A 92 20.69 -15.39 -24.97
N VAL A 93 19.51 -14.90 -24.60
CA VAL A 93 18.23 -15.61 -24.83
C VAL A 93 17.74 -15.39 -26.26
N ASN A 94 17.12 -16.42 -26.83
CA ASN A 94 16.33 -16.29 -28.05
C ASN A 94 14.95 -15.70 -27.69
N ALA A 95 14.76 -14.42 -27.99
CA ALA A 95 13.51 -13.70 -27.74
C ALA A 95 12.29 -14.30 -28.51
N GLU A 96 12.50 -15.08 -29.56
CA GLU A 96 11.39 -15.75 -30.27
C GLU A 96 11.02 -17.11 -29.65
N SER A 97 11.67 -17.51 -28.56
CA SER A 97 11.48 -18.82 -27.94
C SER A 97 10.25 -18.91 -27.03
N TYR A 98 9.86 -17.80 -26.38
CA TYR A 98 8.79 -17.76 -25.37
C TYR A 98 8.95 -18.85 -24.30
N SER A 99 10.19 -18.99 -23.83
CA SER A 99 10.63 -20.11 -23.01
C SER A 99 11.08 -19.71 -21.61
N MET A 100 10.53 -18.61 -21.08
CA MET A 100 10.76 -18.11 -19.72
C MET A 100 9.96 -18.95 -18.69
N TRP A 101 10.39 -20.20 -18.53
CA TRP A 101 9.74 -21.23 -17.70
C TRP A 101 10.20 -21.20 -16.22
N ALA A 102 9.64 -22.07 -15.38
CA ALA A 102 9.87 -22.19 -13.93
C ALA A 102 11.13 -21.51 -13.36
N PRO A 103 11.01 -20.35 -12.68
CA PRO A 103 12.15 -19.66 -12.09
C PRO A 103 12.35 -20.01 -10.61
N ASP A 104 13.45 -19.53 -10.03
CA ASP A 104 13.66 -19.49 -8.57
C ASP A 104 14.37 -18.21 -8.16
N CYS A 105 14.21 -17.81 -6.90
CA CYS A 105 14.86 -16.64 -6.31
C CYS A 105 15.41 -16.98 -4.93
N VAL A 106 16.66 -16.59 -4.63
CA VAL A 106 17.23 -16.69 -3.28
C VAL A 106 17.96 -15.41 -2.88
N PHE A 107 17.99 -15.14 -1.58
CA PHE A 107 18.77 -14.06 -1.00
C PHE A 107 20.12 -14.58 -0.53
N ALA A 108 21.21 -13.98 -1.01
CA ALA A 108 22.57 -14.28 -0.61
C ALA A 108 23.45 -13.03 -0.77
N ASN A 109 24.54 -12.91 -0.01
CA ASN A 109 25.51 -11.81 -0.17
C ASN A 109 24.89 -10.39 -0.22
N GLY A 110 23.78 -10.16 0.49
CA GLY A 110 23.08 -8.87 0.48
C GLY A 110 22.28 -8.56 -0.79
N LYS A 111 22.07 -9.54 -1.67
CA LYS A 111 21.36 -9.38 -2.96
C LYS A 111 20.40 -10.53 -3.22
N TYR A 112 19.48 -10.30 -4.15
CA TYR A 112 18.53 -11.29 -4.65
C TYR A 112 19.03 -11.85 -5.97
N TYR A 113 19.17 -13.17 -6.05
CA TYR A 113 19.59 -13.91 -7.23
C TYR A 113 18.40 -14.67 -7.80
N PHE A 114 17.98 -14.28 -9.00
CA PHE A 114 16.87 -14.85 -9.74
C PHE A 114 17.40 -15.78 -10.83
N TYR A 115 17.11 -17.07 -10.71
CA TYR A 115 17.53 -18.12 -11.61
C TYR A 115 16.38 -18.45 -12.54
N PHE A 116 16.68 -18.54 -13.84
CA PHE A 116 15.65 -18.77 -14.83
C PHE A 116 16.17 -19.62 -15.99
N PRO A 117 15.38 -20.58 -16.50
CA PRO A 117 15.68 -21.31 -17.71
C PRO A 117 15.25 -20.51 -18.94
N ALA A 118 15.99 -20.66 -20.04
CA ALA A 118 15.59 -20.15 -21.35
C ALA A 118 16.37 -20.83 -22.48
N SER A 119 15.79 -20.79 -23.69
CA SER A 119 16.48 -21.21 -24.91
C SER A 119 17.50 -20.15 -25.34
N PRO A 120 18.79 -20.48 -25.51
CA PRO A 120 19.81 -19.55 -25.97
C PRO A 120 19.66 -19.19 -27.46
N LYS A 121 20.12 -18.00 -27.85
CA LYS A 121 20.20 -17.55 -29.25
C LYS A 121 21.47 -18.03 -29.95
N GLY A 122 21.41 -18.19 -31.27
CA GLY A 122 22.56 -18.54 -32.13
C GLY A 122 22.34 -19.80 -32.95
N GLU A 123 22.95 -19.85 -34.14
CA GLU A 123 22.90 -21.02 -35.01
C GLU A 123 23.49 -22.26 -34.30
N ASN A 124 22.81 -23.41 -34.40
CA ASN A 124 23.18 -24.69 -33.76
C ASN A 124 23.11 -24.75 -32.22
N GLN A 125 22.58 -23.71 -31.56
CA GLN A 125 22.22 -23.83 -30.14
C GLN A 125 20.86 -24.55 -30.01
N ARG A 126 20.83 -25.68 -29.29
CA ARG A 126 19.60 -26.46 -29.01
C ARG A 126 19.49 -26.73 -27.51
N GLY A 127 18.26 -26.83 -27.01
CA GLY A 127 17.97 -27.11 -25.61
C GLY A 127 17.95 -25.84 -24.75
N PHE A 128 18.08 -26.03 -23.43
CA PHE A 128 17.91 -24.98 -22.43
C PHE A 128 19.18 -24.74 -21.62
N LYS A 129 19.32 -23.50 -21.16
CA LYS A 129 20.36 -23.05 -20.23
C LYS A 129 19.69 -22.35 -19.05
N VAL A 130 20.41 -22.27 -17.93
CA VAL A 130 19.97 -21.53 -16.74
C VAL A 130 20.78 -20.24 -16.62
N GLY A 131 20.08 -19.11 -16.63
CA GLY A 131 20.62 -17.78 -16.35
C GLY A 131 20.51 -17.38 -14.90
N VAL A 132 21.18 -16.28 -14.57
CA VAL A 132 21.03 -15.57 -13.29
C VAL A 132 20.78 -14.10 -13.59
N ALA A 133 19.85 -13.49 -12.88
CA ALA A 133 19.65 -12.06 -12.81
C ALA A 133 19.73 -11.59 -11.35
N VAL A 134 20.23 -10.38 -11.11
CA VAL A 134 20.53 -9.89 -9.77
C VAL A 134 19.79 -8.60 -9.49
N ALA A 135 19.25 -8.46 -8.27
CA ALA A 135 18.58 -7.26 -7.79
C ALA A 135 18.95 -6.94 -6.34
N ASP A 136 18.74 -5.67 -5.95
CA ASP A 136 18.87 -5.22 -4.55
C ASP A 136 17.59 -5.45 -3.74
N LYS A 137 16.47 -5.76 -4.40
CA LYS A 137 15.16 -5.98 -3.79
C LYS A 137 14.54 -7.28 -4.29
N PRO A 138 13.67 -7.93 -3.49
CA PRO A 138 12.98 -9.14 -3.93
C PRO A 138 12.04 -8.88 -5.12
N THR A 139 11.65 -7.62 -5.32
CA THR A 139 10.76 -7.18 -6.40
C THR A 139 11.48 -6.67 -7.65
N GLY A 140 12.82 -6.73 -7.68
CA GLY A 140 13.60 -6.20 -8.78
C GLY A 140 13.79 -4.67 -8.73
N PRO A 141 14.13 -4.04 -9.88
CA PRO A 141 14.35 -4.68 -11.18
C PRO A 141 15.55 -5.64 -11.16
N PHE A 142 15.46 -6.76 -11.88
CA PHE A 142 16.54 -7.73 -11.97
C PHE A 142 17.40 -7.46 -13.21
N THR A 143 18.71 -7.41 -13.02
CA THR A 143 19.69 -7.26 -14.09
C THR A 143 20.25 -8.63 -14.48
N PRO A 144 19.97 -9.14 -15.69
CA PRO A 144 20.48 -10.44 -16.12
C PRO A 144 21.98 -10.40 -16.40
N LEU A 145 22.67 -11.50 -16.11
CA LEU A 145 24.05 -11.69 -16.52
C LEU A 145 24.14 -11.89 -18.04
N ALA A 146 25.30 -11.53 -18.60
CA ALA A 146 25.56 -11.62 -20.04
C ALA A 146 25.57 -13.05 -20.59
N GLU A 147 25.87 -14.04 -19.74
CA GLU A 147 25.99 -15.45 -20.10
C GLU A 147 25.26 -16.32 -19.06
N PRO A 148 24.73 -17.50 -19.46
CA PRO A 148 24.18 -18.47 -18.52
C PRO A 148 25.26 -19.17 -17.69
N ILE A 149 24.86 -19.87 -16.64
CA ILE A 149 25.78 -20.66 -15.81
C ILE A 149 26.42 -21.76 -16.65
N LYS A 150 27.74 -21.75 -16.74
CA LYS A 150 28.50 -22.79 -17.47
C LYS A 150 28.35 -24.14 -16.77
N GLY A 151 28.14 -25.18 -17.57
CA GLY A 151 27.97 -26.56 -17.09
C GLY A 151 26.52 -27.00 -16.85
N ILE A 152 25.55 -26.07 -16.90
CA ILE A 152 24.13 -26.40 -16.75
C ILE A 152 23.46 -26.49 -18.14
N ASN A 153 22.78 -27.61 -18.38
CA ASN A 153 21.94 -27.85 -19.57
C ASN A 153 20.60 -28.43 -19.10
N GLY A 154 19.54 -27.63 -19.15
CA GLY A 154 18.28 -28.01 -18.55
C GLY A 154 17.38 -26.85 -18.17
N ILE A 155 16.29 -27.18 -17.49
CA ILE A 155 15.21 -26.30 -17.05
C ILE A 155 15.00 -26.41 -15.54
N ASP A 156 14.08 -25.60 -15.01
CA ASP A 156 13.57 -25.64 -13.64
C ASP A 156 14.67 -25.58 -12.56
N PRO A 157 15.48 -24.50 -12.54
CA PRO A 157 16.47 -24.33 -11.50
C PRO A 157 15.80 -24.19 -10.12
N CYS A 158 16.35 -24.89 -9.13
CA CYS A 158 16.05 -24.63 -7.72
C CYS A 158 17.36 -24.47 -6.96
N VAL A 159 17.45 -23.46 -6.10
CA VAL A 159 18.60 -23.18 -5.25
C VAL A 159 18.25 -23.44 -3.79
N LEU A 160 19.06 -24.28 -3.16
CA LEU A 160 19.06 -24.54 -1.73
C LEU A 160 20.26 -23.82 -1.10
N ILE A 161 19.99 -22.91 -0.16
CA ILE A 161 20.99 -22.41 0.77
C ILE A 161 20.97 -23.33 1.98
N ASP A 162 22.03 -24.10 2.19
CA ASP A 162 22.13 -25.04 3.30
C ASP A 162 22.43 -24.31 4.62
N LYS A 163 22.18 -24.96 5.75
CA LYS A 163 22.40 -24.43 7.10
C LYS A 163 23.84 -24.00 7.39
N ASN A 164 24.81 -24.50 6.61
CA ASN A 164 26.23 -24.13 6.70
C ASN A 164 26.59 -22.90 5.83
N GLY A 165 25.62 -22.34 5.08
CA GLY A 165 25.81 -21.23 4.17
C GLY A 165 26.28 -21.61 2.76
N GLU A 166 26.53 -22.89 2.48
CA GLU A 166 26.82 -23.35 1.12
C GLU A 166 25.53 -23.37 0.27
N ALA A 167 25.67 -23.03 -1.01
CA ALA A 167 24.57 -23.03 -1.95
C ALA A 167 24.66 -24.23 -2.91
N TYR A 168 23.52 -24.84 -3.21
CA TYR A 168 23.37 -25.95 -4.13
C TYR A 168 22.30 -25.62 -5.16
N ILE A 169 22.56 -25.89 -6.43
CA ILE A 169 21.59 -25.72 -7.52
C ILE A 169 21.17 -27.08 -8.07
N TYR A 170 19.87 -27.26 -8.24
CA TYR A 170 19.21 -28.42 -8.84
C TYR A 170 18.56 -28.00 -10.15
N TRP A 171 18.46 -28.91 -11.12
CA TRP A 171 17.77 -28.68 -12.38
C TRP A 171 17.35 -29.99 -13.06
N SER A 172 16.41 -29.90 -14.00
CA SER A 172 15.98 -31.01 -14.85
C SER A 172 16.61 -30.94 -16.24
N GLY A 173 16.99 -32.09 -16.80
CA GLY A 173 17.53 -32.22 -18.15
C GLY A 173 17.38 -33.66 -18.66
N ARG A 174 18.49 -34.34 -19.01
CA ARG A 174 18.48 -35.80 -19.23
C ARG A 174 18.52 -36.54 -17.89
N GLY A 175 17.53 -36.30 -17.04
CA GLY A 175 17.50 -36.65 -15.62
C GLY A 175 17.59 -35.43 -14.70
N MET A 176 17.55 -35.66 -13.39
CA MET A 176 17.63 -34.62 -12.36
C MET A 176 19.06 -34.50 -11.84
N TYR A 177 19.58 -33.29 -11.70
CA TYR A 177 20.97 -33.03 -11.32
C TYR A 177 21.06 -32.08 -10.13
N VAL A 178 22.18 -32.14 -9.42
CA VAL A 178 22.59 -31.19 -8.37
C VAL A 178 24.07 -30.84 -8.51
N ALA A 179 24.44 -29.60 -8.22
CA ALA A 179 25.83 -29.18 -8.08
C ALA A 179 25.95 -28.11 -6.98
N ARG A 180 27.12 -28.02 -6.35
CA ARG A 180 27.43 -26.92 -5.43
C ARG A 180 27.70 -25.65 -6.25
N LEU A 181 27.19 -24.51 -5.80
CA LEU A 181 27.50 -23.18 -6.33
C LEU A 181 28.71 -22.58 -5.62
N LYS A 182 29.48 -21.75 -6.33
CA LYS A 182 30.48 -20.88 -5.70
C LYS A 182 29.76 -19.81 -4.88
N SER A 183 30.48 -19.19 -3.95
CA SER A 183 29.95 -18.10 -3.10
C SER A 183 29.48 -16.88 -3.90
N ASN A 184 29.90 -16.70 -5.16
CA ASN A 184 29.40 -15.65 -6.03
C ASN A 184 27.98 -15.90 -6.57
N MET A 185 27.43 -17.10 -6.33
CA MET A 185 26.08 -17.54 -6.72
C MET A 185 25.84 -17.67 -8.23
N THR A 186 26.88 -17.56 -9.06
CA THR A 186 26.76 -17.49 -10.54
C THR A 186 27.56 -18.55 -11.28
N GLU A 187 28.33 -19.36 -10.56
CA GLU A 187 29.17 -20.41 -11.13
C GLU A 187 29.09 -21.71 -10.32
N LEU A 188 29.31 -22.85 -10.98
CA LEU A 188 29.43 -24.14 -10.30
C LEU A 188 30.79 -24.25 -9.56
N ALA A 189 30.74 -24.81 -8.36
CA ALA A 189 31.88 -25.16 -7.50
C ALA A 189 32.14 -26.68 -7.43
N SER A 190 31.32 -27.48 -8.10
CA SER A 190 31.49 -28.92 -8.28
C SER A 190 30.95 -29.35 -9.64
N GLU A 191 31.38 -30.52 -10.11
CA GLU A 191 30.75 -31.15 -11.26
C GLU A 191 29.28 -31.51 -10.96
N PRO A 192 28.39 -31.47 -11.97
CA PRO A 192 27.03 -31.97 -11.85
C PRO A 192 26.95 -33.43 -11.42
N VAL A 193 26.12 -33.72 -10.42
CA VAL A 193 25.81 -35.08 -9.96
C VAL A 193 24.36 -35.40 -10.28
N GLN A 194 24.13 -36.52 -10.98
CA GLN A 194 22.77 -36.99 -11.25
C GLN A 194 22.16 -37.59 -9.97
N ILE A 195 20.94 -37.17 -9.64
CA ILE A 195 20.16 -37.73 -8.54
C ILE A 195 19.70 -39.15 -8.91
N LYS A 196 19.92 -40.09 -7.99
CA LYS A 196 19.60 -41.52 -8.15
C LYS A 196 18.50 -41.95 -7.18
N ASN A 197 18.05 -43.20 -7.33
CA ASN A 197 17.03 -43.83 -6.47
C ASN A 197 15.65 -43.15 -6.51
N LEU A 198 15.34 -42.53 -7.65
CA LEU A 198 14.01 -42.02 -7.96
C LEU A 198 13.22 -43.09 -8.74
N PRO A 199 11.88 -43.09 -8.67
CA PRO A 199 11.07 -44.03 -9.43
C PRO A 199 11.23 -43.83 -10.95
N GLU A 200 10.90 -44.87 -11.72
CA GLU A 200 10.87 -44.77 -13.18
C GLU A 200 9.72 -43.87 -13.66
N GLY A 201 9.93 -43.15 -14.77
CA GLY A 201 8.96 -42.22 -15.36
C GLY A 201 9.59 -40.88 -15.73
N PHE A 202 8.78 -39.99 -16.30
CA PHE A 202 9.20 -38.62 -16.57
C PHE A 202 9.16 -37.79 -15.27
N MET A 203 10.24 -37.06 -15.01
CA MET A 203 10.42 -36.24 -13.81
C MET A 203 11.09 -34.92 -14.21
N GLU A 204 10.54 -33.81 -13.71
CA GLU A 204 11.06 -32.44 -13.87
C GLU A 204 10.79 -31.61 -12.62
N GLY A 205 10.94 -30.29 -12.67
CA GLY A 205 10.57 -29.38 -11.58
C GLY A 205 11.18 -29.70 -10.21
N PRO A 206 12.50 -29.90 -10.08
CA PRO A 206 13.10 -30.20 -8.79
C PRO A 206 12.92 -29.02 -7.84
N PHE A 207 12.41 -29.28 -6.65
CA PHE A 207 12.39 -28.31 -5.56
C PHE A 207 12.96 -28.93 -4.29
N ALA A 208 14.06 -28.37 -3.79
CA ALA A 208 14.81 -28.89 -2.66
C ALA A 208 14.73 -27.94 -1.46
N PHE A 209 14.50 -28.50 -0.27
CA PHE A 209 14.52 -27.74 0.98
C PHE A 209 15.03 -28.58 2.15
N GLU A 210 15.54 -27.91 3.18
CA GLU A 210 15.96 -28.53 4.43
C GLU A 210 14.89 -28.31 5.51
N ARG A 211 14.65 -29.33 6.33
CA ARG A 211 13.82 -29.23 7.52
C ARG A 211 14.26 -30.24 8.57
N ASN A 212 14.54 -29.76 9.79
CA ASN A 212 14.88 -30.57 10.97
C ASN A 212 16.04 -31.56 10.73
N GLY A 213 17.07 -31.13 10.03
CA GLY A 213 18.26 -31.90 9.68
C GLY A 213 18.07 -32.87 8.51
N LYS A 214 16.92 -32.84 7.82
CA LYS A 214 16.61 -33.69 6.66
C LYS A 214 16.44 -32.85 5.41
N TYR A 215 16.88 -33.39 4.28
CA TYR A 215 16.76 -32.75 2.98
C TYR A 215 15.63 -33.42 2.20
N TYR A 216 14.69 -32.61 1.73
CA TYR A 216 13.56 -33.04 0.93
C TYR A 216 13.84 -32.66 -0.52
N PHE A 217 13.79 -33.65 -1.41
CA PHE A 217 13.89 -33.46 -2.85
C PHE A 217 12.53 -33.79 -3.45
N THR A 218 11.82 -32.76 -3.88
CA THR A 218 10.44 -32.86 -4.38
C THR A 218 10.40 -32.59 -5.88
N PHE A 219 9.49 -33.24 -6.60
CA PHE A 219 9.45 -33.19 -8.07
C PHE A 219 8.08 -33.63 -8.61
N PRO A 220 7.60 -33.05 -9.71
CA PRO A 220 6.60 -33.64 -10.58
C PRO A 220 7.00 -35.02 -11.09
N TRP A 221 6.05 -35.95 -11.11
CA TRP A 221 6.25 -37.32 -11.62
C TRP A 221 5.06 -37.81 -12.43
N VAL A 222 5.30 -38.19 -13.68
CA VAL A 222 4.30 -38.82 -14.56
C VAL A 222 4.34 -40.34 -14.38
N GLN A 223 3.35 -40.86 -13.65
CA GLN A 223 3.13 -42.31 -13.50
C GLN A 223 2.33 -42.92 -14.66
N ASP A 224 1.41 -42.14 -15.24
CA ASP A 224 0.50 -42.56 -16.31
C ASP A 224 0.38 -41.46 -17.36
N LYS A 225 -0.58 -40.53 -17.18
CA LYS A 225 -0.90 -39.48 -18.17
C LYS A 225 -0.46 -38.08 -17.79
N THR A 226 -0.68 -37.68 -16.53
CA THR A 226 -0.39 -36.34 -16.04
C THR A 226 0.47 -36.38 -14.78
N GLU A 227 0.99 -35.22 -14.39
CA GLU A 227 1.91 -35.11 -13.26
C GLU A 227 1.21 -35.27 -11.91
N THR A 228 1.82 -36.10 -11.06
CA THR A 228 1.67 -36.07 -9.60
C THR A 228 2.77 -35.21 -9.00
N LEU A 229 2.66 -34.86 -7.71
CA LEU A 229 3.80 -34.35 -6.96
C LEU A 229 4.34 -35.43 -6.05
N ALA A 230 5.64 -35.68 -6.12
CA ALA A 230 6.31 -36.72 -5.36
C ALA A 230 7.53 -36.18 -4.62
N TYR A 231 8.08 -36.98 -3.71
CA TYR A 231 9.27 -36.60 -2.98
C TYR A 231 10.13 -37.76 -2.52
N ALA A 232 11.40 -37.45 -2.33
CA ALA A 232 12.40 -38.27 -1.70
C ALA A 232 13.06 -37.49 -0.55
N MET A 233 13.62 -38.21 0.43
CA MET A 233 14.30 -37.62 1.59
C MET A 233 15.73 -38.14 1.69
N GLY A 234 16.64 -37.30 2.18
CA GLY A 234 18.05 -37.65 2.37
C GLY A 234 18.67 -36.93 3.57
N ASP A 235 19.92 -37.29 3.85
CA ASP A 235 20.73 -36.73 4.96
C ASP A 235 21.75 -35.69 4.51
N SER A 236 21.87 -35.43 3.20
CA SER A 236 22.73 -34.38 2.65
C SER A 236 22.04 -33.63 1.52
N PRO A 237 22.47 -32.39 1.21
CA PRO A 237 21.95 -31.61 0.08
C PRO A 237 22.05 -32.37 -1.24
N MET A 238 23.11 -33.17 -1.45
CA MET A 238 23.33 -33.89 -2.71
C MET A 238 22.84 -35.36 -2.67
N GLY A 239 22.15 -35.76 -1.60
CA GLY A 239 21.68 -37.13 -1.39
C GLY A 239 22.75 -38.06 -0.77
N PRO A 240 22.61 -39.39 -0.91
CA PRO A 240 21.57 -40.08 -1.66
C PRO A 240 20.18 -39.79 -1.09
N PHE A 241 19.18 -39.73 -1.97
CA PHE A 241 17.78 -39.59 -1.61
C PHE A 241 17.07 -40.94 -1.64
N GLU A 242 16.09 -41.12 -0.77
CA GLU A 242 15.21 -42.29 -0.70
C GLU A 242 13.77 -41.84 -0.97
N PHE A 243 13.11 -42.44 -1.96
CA PHE A 243 11.74 -42.12 -2.33
C PHE A 243 10.75 -42.38 -1.17
N LYS A 244 9.85 -41.41 -0.91
CA LYS A 244 8.88 -41.47 0.21
C LYS A 244 7.42 -41.40 -0.21
N GLY A 245 7.14 -41.31 -1.52
CA GLY A 245 5.77 -41.34 -2.05
C GLY A 245 5.29 -39.98 -2.56
N LEU A 246 3.97 -39.80 -2.54
CA LEU A 246 3.30 -38.65 -3.15
C LEU A 246 3.00 -37.53 -2.14
N ILE A 247 3.22 -36.29 -2.57
CA ILE A 247 2.71 -35.07 -1.96
C ILE A 247 1.28 -34.81 -2.46
N MET A 248 1.01 -34.99 -3.76
CA MET A 248 -0.29 -34.67 -4.38
C MET A 248 -0.61 -35.67 -5.50
N ASP A 249 -1.88 -36.04 -5.64
CA ASP A 249 -2.38 -36.88 -6.73
C ASP A 249 -2.43 -36.14 -8.07
N GLN A 250 -2.67 -36.90 -9.14
CA GLN A 250 -2.98 -36.33 -10.46
C GLN A 250 -4.22 -35.45 -10.41
N SER A 251 -4.21 -34.39 -11.23
CA SER A 251 -5.36 -33.52 -11.39
C SER A 251 -6.56 -34.29 -11.96
N ALA A 252 -7.71 -34.19 -11.28
CA ALA A 252 -8.96 -34.81 -11.74
C ALA A 252 -9.49 -34.23 -13.06
N THR A 253 -9.04 -33.03 -13.45
CA THR A 253 -9.43 -32.37 -14.73
C THR A 253 -8.45 -32.66 -15.86
N GLY A 254 -7.37 -33.41 -15.61
CA GLY A 254 -6.40 -33.78 -16.63
C GLY A 254 -5.42 -32.67 -17.04
N CYS A 255 -5.25 -31.62 -16.23
CA CYS A 255 -4.15 -30.66 -16.41
C CYS A 255 -2.82 -31.43 -16.43
N TRP A 256 -2.02 -31.24 -17.48
CA TRP A 256 -0.86 -32.08 -17.73
C TRP A 256 0.26 -31.86 -16.71
N THR A 257 0.71 -30.61 -16.54
CA THR A 257 1.82 -30.25 -15.64
C THR A 257 1.32 -29.87 -14.26
N ASN A 258 2.18 -30.00 -13.26
CA ASN A 258 1.93 -29.58 -11.88
C ASN A 258 3.25 -29.19 -11.18
N HIS A 259 3.96 -28.18 -11.68
CA HIS A 259 5.16 -27.64 -11.02
C HIS A 259 4.82 -26.91 -9.71
N HIS A 260 5.70 -26.98 -8.72
CA HIS A 260 5.41 -26.57 -7.34
C HIS A 260 6.61 -25.97 -6.60
N SER A 261 6.31 -25.41 -5.43
CA SER A 261 7.30 -25.07 -4.40
C SER A 261 6.71 -25.24 -3.01
N LEU A 262 7.58 -25.37 -2.01
CA LEU A 262 7.21 -25.49 -0.61
C LEU A 262 7.90 -24.43 0.22
N VAL A 263 7.16 -23.78 1.11
CA VAL A 263 7.73 -22.77 2.00
C VAL A 263 7.06 -22.80 3.36
N GLU A 264 7.84 -22.56 4.41
CA GLU A 264 7.32 -22.27 5.74
C GLU A 264 7.06 -20.78 5.89
N TYR A 265 5.84 -20.44 6.31
CA TYR A 265 5.47 -19.09 6.67
C TYR A 265 4.66 -19.11 7.96
N ASN A 266 5.03 -18.27 8.94
CA ASN A 266 4.37 -18.22 10.24
C ASN A 266 4.17 -19.60 10.92
N LYS A 267 5.22 -20.44 10.87
CA LYS A 267 5.26 -21.80 11.45
C LYS A 267 4.32 -22.82 10.78
N GLN A 268 3.76 -22.48 9.63
CA GLN A 268 2.91 -23.34 8.83
C GLN A 268 3.57 -23.55 7.46
N TRP A 269 3.57 -24.80 7.00
CA TRP A 269 4.08 -25.12 5.67
C TRP A 269 2.99 -25.03 4.62
N TYR A 270 3.37 -24.58 3.44
CA TYR A 270 2.46 -24.37 2.32
C TYR A 270 3.03 -25.01 1.06
N LEU A 271 2.15 -25.59 0.26
CA LEU A 271 2.44 -26.09 -1.07
C LEU A 271 1.84 -25.11 -2.07
N PHE A 272 2.70 -24.44 -2.84
CA PHE A 272 2.31 -23.67 -4.00
C PHE A 272 2.44 -24.54 -5.24
N TYR A 273 1.44 -24.50 -6.11
CA TYR A 273 1.35 -25.33 -7.30
C TYR A 273 0.46 -24.63 -8.33
N HIS A 274 0.22 -25.23 -9.50
CA HIS A 274 -0.66 -24.62 -10.50
C HIS A 274 -1.77 -25.56 -10.97
N HIS A 275 -2.77 -24.97 -11.64
CA HIS A 275 -3.89 -25.67 -12.27
C HIS A 275 -4.43 -24.85 -13.45
N ASN A 276 -5.27 -25.40 -14.32
CA ASN A 276 -5.83 -24.69 -15.48
C ASN A 276 -7.18 -24.01 -15.20
N ASP A 277 -7.29 -23.31 -14.06
CA ASP A 277 -8.54 -22.77 -13.54
C ASP A 277 -9.26 -21.83 -14.52
N TYR A 278 -8.54 -20.86 -15.07
CA TYR A 278 -9.10 -19.85 -15.98
C TYR A 278 -9.17 -20.32 -17.44
N SER A 279 -8.70 -21.53 -17.73
CA SER A 279 -8.50 -22.09 -19.07
C SER A 279 -8.83 -23.59 -19.11
N PRO A 280 -10.03 -24.02 -18.66
CA PRO A 280 -10.35 -25.44 -18.51
C PRO A 280 -10.25 -26.26 -19.82
N ALA A 281 -10.31 -25.58 -20.98
CA ALA A 281 -10.15 -26.19 -22.31
C ALA A 281 -8.72 -26.06 -22.89
N PHE A 282 -7.80 -25.38 -22.21
CA PHE A 282 -6.43 -25.14 -22.66
C PHE A 282 -5.46 -25.13 -21.47
N ASP A 283 -4.96 -26.30 -21.08
CA ASP A 283 -4.18 -26.51 -19.86
C ASP A 283 -2.74 -25.97 -19.90
N LYS A 284 -2.42 -25.14 -20.89
CA LYS A 284 -1.11 -24.48 -21.09
C LYS A 284 -1.11 -23.02 -20.65
N ASN A 285 -2.29 -22.50 -20.28
CA ASN A 285 -2.47 -21.20 -19.64
C ASN A 285 -2.91 -21.41 -18.20
N ARG A 286 -1.98 -21.54 -17.27
CA ARG A 286 -2.26 -22.06 -15.93
C ARG A 286 -2.53 -20.94 -14.93
N SER A 287 -2.87 -21.32 -13.71
CA SER A 287 -3.22 -20.46 -12.59
C SER A 287 -2.61 -20.99 -11.31
N VAL A 288 -1.92 -20.15 -10.55
CA VAL A 288 -1.28 -20.54 -9.29
C VAL A 288 -2.31 -20.78 -8.20
N ARG A 289 -2.11 -21.86 -7.44
CA ARG A 289 -2.83 -22.26 -6.24
C ARG A 289 -1.87 -22.47 -5.06
N VAL A 290 -2.44 -22.45 -3.86
CA VAL A 290 -1.75 -22.72 -2.61
C VAL A 290 -2.63 -23.54 -1.66
N ASP A 291 -2.06 -24.56 -1.02
CA ASP A 291 -2.74 -25.33 0.03
C ASP A 291 -1.80 -25.58 1.22
N SER A 292 -2.38 -25.78 2.40
CA SER A 292 -1.61 -26.05 3.62
C SER A 292 -1.01 -27.45 3.57
N LEU A 293 0.26 -27.55 3.97
CA LEU A 293 1.01 -28.80 4.04
C LEU A 293 1.41 -29.11 5.48
N SER A 294 1.42 -30.38 5.85
CA SER A 294 1.80 -30.83 7.18
C SER A 294 2.67 -32.07 7.09
N PHE A 295 3.42 -32.34 8.15
CA PHE A 295 4.29 -33.51 8.24
C PHE A 295 3.77 -34.50 9.28
N ASN A 296 4.07 -35.77 9.06
CA ASN A 296 3.96 -36.82 10.07
C ASN A 296 5.08 -36.69 11.10
N ALA A 297 4.96 -37.43 12.21
CA ALA A 297 5.94 -37.40 13.29
C ALA A 297 7.33 -37.90 12.86
N ASP A 298 7.40 -38.79 11.87
CA ASP A 298 8.63 -39.32 11.28
C ASP A 298 9.26 -38.37 10.24
N GLY A 299 8.67 -37.19 10.01
CA GLY A 299 9.11 -36.21 9.03
C GLY A 299 8.56 -36.43 7.61
N THR A 300 7.83 -37.50 7.33
CA THR A 300 7.20 -37.69 6.00
C THR A 300 6.10 -36.64 5.76
N ILE A 301 5.89 -36.25 4.50
CA ILE A 301 4.84 -35.28 4.12
C ILE A 301 3.48 -35.96 4.18
N LYS A 302 2.50 -35.30 4.82
CA LYS A 302 1.09 -35.67 4.70
C LYS A 302 0.57 -35.21 3.35
N LYS A 303 0.01 -36.15 2.60
CA LYS A 303 -0.56 -35.90 1.28
C LYS A 303 -1.53 -34.72 1.31
N VAL A 304 -1.34 -33.77 0.40
CA VAL A 304 -2.15 -32.57 0.23
C VAL A 304 -3.31 -32.88 -0.71
N VAL A 305 -4.51 -32.46 -0.32
CA VAL A 305 -5.70 -32.49 -1.16
C VAL A 305 -5.91 -31.08 -1.70
N PRO A 306 -5.84 -30.87 -3.03
CA PRO A 306 -6.12 -29.57 -3.66
C PRO A 306 -7.49 -29.04 -3.25
N THR A 307 -7.57 -27.75 -2.92
CA THR A 307 -8.86 -27.12 -2.61
C THR A 307 -9.12 -25.89 -3.48
N LEU A 308 -10.40 -25.57 -3.74
CA LEU A 308 -10.80 -24.26 -4.27
C LEU A 308 -10.74 -23.19 -3.18
N ARG A 309 -10.83 -23.61 -1.91
CA ARG A 309 -10.62 -22.71 -0.79
C ARG A 309 -9.15 -22.24 -0.86
N GLY A 310 -8.15 -22.96 -0.38
CA GLY A 310 -6.75 -22.48 -0.32
C GLY A 310 -6.35 -22.11 1.11
N VAL A 311 -5.61 -21.01 1.34
CA VAL A 311 -5.05 -20.70 2.69
C VAL A 311 -5.18 -19.23 3.12
N GLY A 312 -5.13 -18.94 4.43
CA GLY A 312 -5.24 -17.56 4.96
C GLY A 312 -6.55 -17.21 5.67
N LEU A 313 -6.68 -15.94 6.06
CA LEU A 313 -7.80 -15.37 6.82
C LEU A 313 -8.44 -14.25 6.01
N THR A 314 -9.74 -14.35 5.75
CA THR A 314 -10.47 -13.38 4.94
C THR A 314 -11.12 -12.34 5.84
N THR A 315 -10.77 -11.07 5.71
CA THR A 315 -11.42 -9.99 6.49
C THR A 315 -12.89 -9.87 6.11
N ALA A 316 -13.77 -9.76 7.11
CA ALA A 316 -15.22 -9.75 6.90
C ALA A 316 -15.73 -8.58 6.03
N SER A 317 -15.02 -7.46 6.01
CA SER A 317 -15.33 -6.30 5.16
C SER A 317 -14.95 -6.48 3.68
N SER A 318 -14.09 -7.44 3.36
CA SER A 318 -13.70 -7.76 1.98
C SER A 318 -14.81 -8.53 1.24
N LYS A 319 -14.71 -8.60 -0.10
CA LYS A 319 -15.60 -9.44 -0.90
C LYS A 319 -15.25 -10.92 -0.70
N ILE A 320 -16.04 -11.60 0.11
CA ILE A 320 -15.95 -13.04 0.36
C ILE A 320 -16.56 -13.78 -0.82
N GLN A 321 -15.69 -14.31 -1.65
CA GLN A 321 -16.02 -15.08 -2.86
C GLN A 321 -16.42 -16.51 -2.50
N LEU A 322 -17.72 -16.79 -2.60
CA LEU A 322 -18.34 -18.01 -2.04
C LEU A 322 -18.02 -19.28 -2.84
N ASP A 323 -17.61 -19.13 -4.09
CA ASP A 323 -17.08 -20.20 -4.93
C ASP A 323 -15.86 -20.90 -4.31
N ARG A 324 -15.15 -20.21 -3.40
CA ARG A 324 -13.95 -20.74 -2.74
C ARG A 324 -14.29 -21.46 -1.46
N TYR A 325 -15.15 -22.46 -1.59
CA TYR A 325 -15.73 -23.19 -0.48
C TYR A 325 -14.75 -24.15 0.18
N SER A 326 -14.85 -24.25 1.51
CA SER A 326 -14.18 -25.31 2.29
C SER A 326 -14.94 -26.64 2.22
N GLN A 327 -16.27 -26.59 2.15
CA GLN A 327 -17.16 -27.74 1.98
C GLN A 327 -18.40 -27.32 1.20
N ILE A 328 -18.99 -28.24 0.44
CA ILE A 328 -20.23 -28.02 -0.31
C ILE A 328 -21.10 -29.29 -0.22
N SER A 329 -22.42 -29.13 -0.27
CA SER A 329 -23.34 -30.26 -0.28
C SER A 329 -23.24 -31.05 -1.59
N ASN A 330 -23.25 -32.38 -1.51
CA ASN A 330 -23.15 -33.28 -2.67
C ASN A 330 -24.34 -33.18 -3.65
N GLN A 331 -25.42 -32.48 -3.30
CA GLN A 331 -26.59 -32.29 -4.17
C GLN A 331 -27.08 -30.85 -4.09
N GLY A 332 -27.40 -30.27 -5.26
CA GLY A 332 -28.09 -28.99 -5.36
C GLY A 332 -27.24 -27.75 -5.11
N ALA A 333 -25.94 -27.90 -4.83
CA ALA A 333 -24.98 -26.80 -4.82
C ALA A 333 -23.82 -27.11 -5.79
N ALA A 334 -23.39 -26.12 -6.57
CA ALA A 334 -22.30 -26.24 -7.54
C ALA A 334 -21.57 -24.91 -7.72
N ILE A 335 -20.42 -24.93 -8.38
CA ILE A 335 -19.66 -23.74 -8.78
C ILE A 335 -19.70 -23.63 -10.30
N ALA A 336 -19.89 -22.41 -10.81
CA ALA A 336 -19.89 -22.10 -12.25
C ALA A 336 -19.16 -20.77 -12.49
N PHE A 337 -18.76 -20.45 -13.73
CA PHE A 337 -18.20 -19.13 -14.02
C PHE A 337 -19.26 -18.03 -13.86
N VAL A 338 -18.81 -16.84 -13.45
CA VAL A 338 -19.65 -15.63 -13.49
C VAL A 338 -19.97 -15.29 -14.95
N ASP A 339 -18.97 -15.38 -15.82
CA ASP A 339 -19.07 -15.23 -17.27
C ASP A 339 -18.21 -16.33 -17.96
N GLU A 340 -18.86 -17.17 -18.76
CA GLU A 340 -18.19 -18.25 -19.50
C GLU A 340 -17.23 -17.74 -20.60
N ASN A 341 -17.50 -16.55 -21.13
CA ASN A 341 -16.69 -15.90 -22.17
C ASN A 341 -15.51 -15.13 -21.58
N ASN A 342 -15.64 -14.66 -20.34
CA ASN A 342 -14.57 -13.99 -19.60
C ASN A 342 -14.35 -14.65 -18.24
N LYS A 343 -13.59 -15.75 -18.25
CA LYS A 343 -13.34 -16.59 -17.07
C LYS A 343 -12.60 -15.85 -15.94
N PHE A 344 -11.88 -14.76 -16.24
CA PHE A 344 -11.21 -13.93 -15.24
C PHE A 344 -12.18 -13.14 -14.35
N GLU A 345 -13.46 -13.00 -14.73
CA GLU A 345 -14.51 -12.49 -13.83
C GLU A 345 -14.75 -13.40 -12.61
N GLY A 346 -14.19 -14.62 -12.64
CA GLY A 346 -14.24 -15.57 -11.54
C GLY A 346 -15.45 -16.48 -11.58
N TRP A 347 -15.83 -17.02 -10.42
CA TRP A 347 -16.86 -18.02 -10.28
C TRP A 347 -17.97 -17.56 -9.34
N LYS A 348 -19.10 -18.24 -9.42
CA LYS A 348 -20.27 -18.06 -8.56
C LYS A 348 -20.66 -19.39 -7.93
N ALA A 349 -21.20 -19.32 -6.73
CA ALA A 349 -21.92 -20.43 -6.11
C ALA A 349 -23.35 -20.50 -6.65
N VAL A 350 -23.80 -21.68 -7.04
CA VAL A 350 -25.13 -21.94 -7.61
C VAL A 350 -25.88 -22.91 -6.71
N PHE A 351 -27.07 -22.53 -6.24
CA PHE A 351 -27.95 -23.35 -5.43
C PHE A 351 -29.26 -23.62 -6.17
N THR A 352 -29.67 -24.88 -6.29
CA THR A 352 -30.85 -25.31 -7.09
C THR A 352 -31.82 -26.23 -6.36
N LYS A 353 -31.49 -26.70 -5.14
CA LYS A 353 -32.37 -27.58 -4.36
C LYS A 353 -32.55 -27.07 -2.93
N PRO A 354 -33.75 -27.24 -2.34
CA PRO A 354 -33.95 -26.99 -0.92
C PRO A 354 -32.93 -27.75 -0.08
N GLY A 355 -32.26 -27.05 0.84
CA GLY A 355 -31.25 -27.64 1.73
C GLY A 355 -29.85 -27.74 1.13
N ALA A 356 -29.64 -27.35 -0.13
CA ALA A 356 -28.30 -27.19 -0.70
C ALA A 356 -27.49 -26.15 0.10
N TRP A 357 -26.22 -26.43 0.36
CA TRP A 357 -25.40 -25.59 1.22
C TRP A 357 -23.92 -25.58 0.83
N LEU A 358 -23.23 -24.52 1.24
CA LEU A 358 -21.78 -24.36 1.17
C LEU A 358 -21.25 -23.88 2.53
N ARG A 359 -19.98 -24.17 2.83
CA ARG A 359 -19.24 -23.63 3.97
C ARG A 359 -18.00 -22.87 3.52
N TYR A 360 -17.82 -21.66 4.02
CA TYR A 360 -16.61 -20.85 3.87
C TYR A 360 -15.98 -20.66 5.25
N ASN A 361 -14.79 -21.21 5.49
CA ASN A 361 -14.18 -21.17 6.82
C ASN A 361 -13.31 -19.93 7.03
N ARG A 362 -13.04 -19.53 8.28
CA ARG A 362 -12.07 -18.49 8.69
C ARG A 362 -12.28 -17.09 8.09
N VAL A 363 -13.44 -16.50 8.38
CA VAL A 363 -13.71 -15.07 8.14
C VAL A 363 -13.42 -14.30 9.41
N ASP A 364 -12.56 -13.28 9.34
CA ASP A 364 -12.16 -12.46 10.47
C ASP A 364 -13.07 -11.23 10.62
N PHE A 365 -13.83 -11.20 11.71
CA PHE A 365 -14.67 -10.07 12.10
C PHE A 365 -13.97 -9.12 13.10
N GLY A 366 -12.70 -9.36 13.46
CA GLY A 366 -11.94 -8.54 14.41
C GLY A 366 -12.68 -8.30 15.73
N ASP A 367 -12.43 -7.17 16.40
CA ASP A 367 -13.19 -6.78 17.59
C ASP A 367 -14.48 -5.99 17.26
N GLY A 368 -14.70 -5.68 15.97
CA GLY A 368 -15.78 -4.84 15.48
C GLY A 368 -17.13 -5.56 15.49
N GLY A 369 -18.19 -4.90 15.96
CA GLY A 369 -19.53 -5.49 16.01
C GLY A 369 -20.27 -5.40 14.67
N TYR A 370 -19.91 -6.23 13.70
CA TYR A 370 -20.55 -6.27 12.38
C TYR A 370 -22.04 -6.59 12.48
N ARG A 371 -22.91 -5.75 11.93
CA ARG A 371 -24.38 -5.87 12.03
C ARG A 371 -25.10 -5.86 10.68
N LYS A 372 -24.38 -5.61 9.60
CA LYS A 372 -24.93 -5.51 8.25
C LYS A 372 -24.17 -6.46 7.32
N MET A 373 -24.82 -6.88 6.25
CA MET A 373 -24.23 -7.71 5.20
C MET A 373 -24.72 -7.26 3.83
N GLN A 374 -23.83 -7.21 2.85
CA GLN A 374 -24.17 -7.00 1.44
C GLN A 374 -23.81 -8.26 0.65
N MET A 375 -24.65 -8.62 -0.32
CA MET A 375 -24.43 -9.79 -1.17
C MET A 375 -24.76 -9.47 -2.62
N ARG A 376 -23.92 -9.92 -3.55
CA ARG A 376 -24.19 -9.88 -4.99
C ARG A 376 -24.80 -11.20 -5.41
N VAL A 377 -26.05 -11.13 -5.86
CA VAL A 377 -26.91 -12.30 -6.12
C VAL A 377 -27.61 -12.20 -7.46
N ASN A 378 -27.97 -13.35 -8.01
CA ASN A 378 -28.86 -13.45 -9.17
C ASN A 378 -29.80 -14.64 -8.96
N SER A 379 -31.05 -14.52 -9.40
CA SER A 379 -32.02 -15.61 -9.26
C SER A 379 -33.13 -15.51 -10.30
N SER A 380 -33.28 -16.55 -11.12
CA SER A 380 -34.34 -16.62 -12.14
C SER A 380 -35.73 -16.90 -11.57
N THR A 381 -35.81 -17.42 -10.34
CA THR A 381 -37.07 -17.82 -9.68
C THR A 381 -37.35 -17.04 -8.40
N GLY A 382 -36.38 -16.30 -7.88
CA GLY A 382 -36.33 -15.93 -6.47
C GLY A 382 -35.95 -17.13 -5.57
N GLY A 383 -35.68 -16.85 -4.30
CA GLY A 383 -35.40 -17.89 -3.30
C GLY A 383 -35.11 -17.30 -1.92
N VAL A 384 -34.96 -18.16 -0.91
CA VAL A 384 -34.58 -17.76 0.45
C VAL A 384 -33.23 -18.35 0.80
N VAL A 385 -32.27 -17.52 1.18
CA VAL A 385 -30.93 -17.97 1.60
C VAL A 385 -30.74 -17.74 3.09
N GLU A 386 -30.25 -18.74 3.81
CA GLU A 386 -29.81 -18.58 5.20
C GLU A 386 -28.29 -18.52 5.30
N ILE A 387 -27.80 -17.55 6.06
CA ILE A 387 -26.39 -17.43 6.46
C ILE A 387 -26.28 -17.78 7.94
N ARG A 388 -25.37 -18.69 8.28
CA ARG A 388 -25.13 -19.18 9.64
C ARG A 388 -23.64 -19.15 9.98
N THR A 389 -23.29 -19.04 11.26
CA THR A 389 -21.98 -19.51 11.70
C THR A 389 -21.92 -21.04 11.55
N ALA A 390 -20.75 -21.56 11.23
CA ALA A 390 -20.48 -23.00 11.08
C ALA A 390 -19.43 -23.50 12.10
N ASP A 391 -19.25 -22.76 13.19
CA ASP A 391 -18.50 -23.18 14.37
C ASP A 391 -19.31 -24.21 15.20
N LYS A 392 -18.76 -24.67 16.34
CA LYS A 392 -19.34 -25.75 17.16
C LYS A 392 -20.80 -25.51 17.56
N ALA A 393 -21.30 -24.28 17.55
CA ALA A 393 -22.69 -23.92 17.80
C ALA A 393 -23.21 -23.00 16.70
N ALA A 394 -23.69 -23.59 15.59
CA ALA A 394 -24.16 -22.85 14.43
C ALA A 394 -25.31 -21.87 14.76
N LYS A 395 -25.05 -20.56 14.64
CA LYS A 395 -26.02 -19.48 14.90
C LYS A 395 -26.55 -18.92 13.60
N LEU A 396 -27.86 -18.67 13.53
CA LEU A 396 -28.48 -17.99 12.38
C LEU A 396 -28.12 -16.50 12.39
N LEU A 397 -27.44 -16.07 11.34
CA LEU A 397 -27.01 -14.68 11.15
C LEU A 397 -28.07 -13.90 10.39
N ALA A 398 -28.56 -14.45 9.29
CA ALA A 398 -29.59 -13.80 8.48
C ALA A 398 -30.40 -14.84 7.68
N SER A 399 -31.65 -14.49 7.36
CA SER A 399 -32.51 -15.20 6.41
C SER A 399 -32.95 -14.19 5.36
N LEU A 400 -32.52 -14.42 4.12
CA LEU A 400 -32.46 -13.44 3.05
C LEU A 400 -33.49 -13.80 1.98
N VAL A 401 -34.41 -12.90 1.70
CA VAL A 401 -35.28 -13.04 0.52
C VAL A 401 -34.50 -12.50 -0.68
N VAL A 402 -34.22 -13.38 -1.64
CA VAL A 402 -33.61 -13.03 -2.93
C VAL A 402 -34.74 -12.93 -3.95
N PRO A 403 -35.01 -11.73 -4.50
CA PRO A 403 -36.06 -11.57 -5.50
C PRO A 403 -35.64 -12.20 -6.83
N LYS A 404 -36.64 -12.47 -7.68
CA LYS A 404 -36.37 -12.78 -9.08
C LYS A 404 -35.69 -11.59 -9.76
N SER A 405 -34.66 -11.86 -10.56
CA SER A 405 -33.88 -10.87 -11.32
C SER A 405 -33.44 -11.44 -12.67
N ASP A 406 -33.32 -10.56 -13.67
CA ASP A 406 -32.79 -10.90 -15.01
C ASP A 406 -31.26 -10.64 -15.11
N GLY A 407 -30.59 -10.47 -13.96
CA GLY A 407 -29.16 -10.17 -13.86
C GLY A 407 -28.71 -9.99 -12.41
N TRP A 408 -27.41 -9.72 -12.22
CA TRP A 408 -26.82 -9.51 -10.90
C TRP A 408 -27.39 -8.26 -10.20
N ILE A 409 -27.79 -8.43 -8.96
CA ILE A 409 -28.20 -7.35 -8.06
C ILE A 409 -27.38 -7.40 -6.78
N GLU A 410 -27.14 -6.24 -6.17
CA GLU A 410 -26.57 -6.14 -4.83
C GLU A 410 -27.67 -5.86 -3.82
N LYS A 411 -27.68 -6.60 -2.71
CA LYS A 411 -28.67 -6.46 -1.65
C LYS A 411 -28.02 -6.37 -0.28
N GLU A 412 -28.53 -5.45 0.53
CA GLU A 412 -28.14 -5.27 1.91
C GLU A 412 -29.15 -5.92 2.86
N TYR A 413 -28.63 -6.49 3.95
CA TYR A 413 -29.41 -7.21 4.94
C TYR A 413 -28.89 -6.93 6.35
N ASP A 414 -29.81 -6.87 7.31
CA ASP A 414 -29.50 -6.80 8.73
C ASP A 414 -29.11 -8.18 9.28
N LEU A 415 -28.05 -8.22 10.08
CA LEU A 415 -27.68 -9.39 10.85
C LEU A 415 -28.45 -9.43 12.17
N LYS A 416 -28.90 -10.64 12.54
CA LYS A 416 -29.58 -10.91 13.81
C LYS A 416 -28.65 -10.81 15.02
N LEU A 417 -27.35 -10.95 14.80
CA LEU A 417 -26.32 -10.98 15.84
C LEU A 417 -25.11 -10.19 15.36
N ALA A 418 -24.47 -9.47 16.28
CA ALA A 418 -23.18 -8.86 16.01
C ALA A 418 -22.09 -9.94 16.03
N LEU A 419 -21.24 -9.96 15.01
CA LEU A 419 -20.11 -10.88 14.92
C LEU A 419 -18.80 -10.19 15.32
N ARG A 420 -17.89 -10.97 15.91
CA ARG A 420 -16.53 -10.59 16.33
C ARG A 420 -15.65 -11.84 16.26
N ASN A 421 -14.34 -11.67 16.18
CA ASN A 421 -13.34 -12.73 16.01
C ASN A 421 -13.54 -13.52 14.72
N VAL A 422 -12.84 -14.64 14.61
CA VAL A 422 -12.87 -15.51 13.43
C VAL A 422 -14.05 -16.48 13.51
N HIS A 423 -14.85 -16.52 12.45
CA HIS A 423 -15.94 -17.48 12.29
C HIS A 423 -15.88 -18.21 10.96
N ASP A 424 -16.34 -19.46 10.97
CA ASP A 424 -16.74 -20.15 9.74
C ASP A 424 -18.18 -19.78 9.40
N LEU A 425 -18.48 -19.67 8.13
CA LEU A 425 -19.80 -19.32 7.62
C LEU A 425 -20.37 -20.47 6.80
N SER A 426 -21.68 -20.68 6.90
CA SER A 426 -22.44 -21.56 6.02
C SER A 426 -23.55 -20.78 5.34
N VAL A 427 -23.72 -21.03 4.04
CA VAL A 427 -24.74 -20.44 3.19
C VAL A 427 -25.61 -21.57 2.67
N SER A 428 -26.93 -21.47 2.83
CA SER A 428 -27.85 -22.52 2.41
C SER A 428 -29.12 -22.00 1.78
N LEU A 429 -29.60 -22.68 0.74
CA LEU A 429 -30.89 -22.40 0.12
C LEU A 429 -32.02 -23.06 0.92
N LYS A 430 -33.07 -22.28 1.20
CA LYS A 430 -34.29 -22.72 1.87
C LYS A 430 -35.48 -22.66 0.91
N GLY A 431 -36.34 -23.66 1.01
CA GLY A 431 -37.48 -23.81 0.12
C GLY A 431 -37.05 -24.05 -1.33
N GLU A 432 -38.01 -23.96 -2.24
CA GLU A 432 -37.75 -24.08 -3.66
C GLU A 432 -37.21 -22.79 -4.26
N GLY A 433 -36.51 -22.91 -5.39
CA GLY A 433 -35.92 -21.81 -6.14
C GLY A 433 -34.49 -22.11 -6.57
N GLN A 434 -33.92 -21.17 -7.30
CA GLN A 434 -32.53 -21.17 -7.74
C GLN A 434 -31.89 -19.84 -7.37
N VAL A 435 -30.77 -19.87 -6.64
CA VAL A 435 -30.03 -18.65 -6.28
C VAL A 435 -28.56 -18.83 -6.66
N GLU A 436 -28.02 -17.82 -7.33
CA GLU A 436 -26.61 -17.67 -7.63
C GLU A 436 -26.03 -16.56 -6.75
N ILE A 437 -24.83 -16.80 -6.20
CA ILE A 437 -24.13 -15.85 -5.35
C ILE A 437 -22.69 -15.74 -5.84
N ASP A 438 -22.27 -14.52 -6.15
CA ASP A 438 -20.87 -14.20 -6.48
C ASP A 438 -20.11 -14.01 -5.16
N TRP A 439 -20.28 -12.84 -4.52
CA TRP A 439 -19.67 -12.54 -3.23
C TRP A 439 -20.65 -12.04 -2.17
N MET A 440 -20.20 -12.09 -0.92
CA MET A 440 -20.80 -11.38 0.22
C MET A 440 -19.74 -10.57 0.98
N ARG A 441 -20.13 -9.50 1.67
CA ARG A 441 -19.27 -8.73 2.59
C ARG A 441 -20.07 -8.21 3.78
N PHE A 442 -19.39 -7.86 4.86
CA PHE A 442 -20.00 -7.41 6.11
C PHE A 442 -19.61 -5.97 6.45
N GLY A 443 -20.53 -5.26 7.12
CA GLY A 443 -20.35 -3.88 7.57
C GLY A 443 -20.87 -3.70 9.01
N GLN A 444 -20.40 -2.65 9.67
CA GLN A 444 -20.82 -2.28 11.02
C GLN A 444 -22.10 -1.43 10.98
N ASN A 445 -22.22 -0.51 10.01
CA ASN A 445 -23.31 0.47 9.94
C ASN A 445 -24.00 0.55 8.56
N ALA A 446 -25.19 1.16 8.52
CA ALA A 446 -25.87 1.49 7.27
C ALA A 446 -25.07 2.54 6.47
N GLY A 447 -24.91 2.33 5.16
CA GLY A 447 -24.16 3.23 4.28
C GLY A 447 -22.69 2.85 4.04
N GLU A 448 -22.09 1.92 4.78
CA GLU A 448 -20.71 1.44 4.53
C GLU A 448 -20.58 0.69 3.20
N PHE A 449 -21.66 0.07 2.73
CA PHE A 449 -21.69 -0.63 1.46
C PHE A 449 -21.92 0.27 0.25
N ALA A 450 -22.20 1.56 0.46
CA ALA A 450 -22.35 2.56 -0.61
C ALA A 450 -21.03 2.83 -1.36
N VAL A 451 -19.92 2.26 -0.89
CA VAL A 451 -18.69 2.17 -1.67
C VAL A 451 -18.90 1.13 -2.78
N GLN A 452 -19.46 1.58 -3.89
CA GLN A 452 -19.51 0.90 -5.19
C GLN A 452 -18.10 0.44 -5.59
N SER A 453 -18.00 -0.42 -6.61
CA SER A 453 -16.76 -0.61 -7.37
C SER A 453 -16.19 0.76 -7.76
N ARG A 454 -15.28 1.29 -6.94
CA ARG A 454 -14.72 2.60 -7.17
C ARG A 454 -13.95 2.51 -8.48
N ALA A 455 -14.27 3.41 -9.41
CA ALA A 455 -13.56 3.47 -10.68
C ALA A 455 -12.05 3.63 -10.43
N SER A 456 -11.21 3.21 -11.37
CA SER A 456 -9.77 3.49 -11.29
C SER A 456 -9.54 4.98 -10.98
N ILE A 457 -8.70 5.29 -9.99
CA ILE A 457 -8.34 6.68 -9.68
C ILE A 457 -7.61 7.26 -10.89
N LYS A 458 -8.19 8.29 -11.51
CA LYS A 458 -7.57 9.01 -12.63
C LYS A 458 -7.27 10.44 -12.19
N PRO A 459 -6.00 10.76 -11.88
CA PRO A 459 -5.57 12.14 -11.66
C PRO A 459 -5.94 13.04 -12.84
N TRP A 460 -6.13 14.33 -12.57
CA TRP A 460 -6.43 15.32 -13.61
C TRP A 460 -5.16 15.77 -14.32
N GLU A 461 -5.24 16.01 -15.62
CA GLU A 461 -4.07 16.39 -16.44
C GLU A 461 -3.80 17.90 -16.47
N GLN A 462 -4.69 18.72 -15.90
CA GLN A 462 -4.61 20.18 -15.89
C GLN A 462 -5.00 20.75 -14.53
N GLY A 463 -4.33 21.83 -14.13
CA GLY A 463 -4.54 22.50 -12.84
C GLY A 463 -5.67 23.54 -12.84
N ALA A 464 -6.09 23.97 -11.65
CA ALA A 464 -7.15 24.95 -11.46
C ALA A 464 -6.81 26.38 -11.94
N PHE A 465 -5.53 26.75 -12.08
CA PHE A 465 -5.15 28.04 -12.70
C PHE A 465 -5.65 28.15 -14.15
N GLU A 466 -5.65 27.03 -14.88
CA GLU A 466 -6.15 26.95 -16.26
C GLU A 466 -7.65 26.62 -16.28
N THR A 467 -8.05 25.58 -15.55
CA THR A 467 -9.39 25.00 -15.70
C THR A 467 -10.48 25.67 -14.86
N ARG A 468 -10.09 26.36 -13.78
CA ARG A 468 -10.98 26.84 -12.70
C ARG A 468 -11.86 25.76 -12.06
N LYS A 469 -11.52 24.49 -12.25
CA LYS A 469 -12.22 23.34 -11.66
C LYS A 469 -11.38 22.76 -10.53
N TYR A 470 -12.06 22.12 -9.58
CA TYR A 470 -11.42 21.46 -8.44
C TYR A 470 -11.98 20.05 -8.31
N ARG A 471 -11.08 19.08 -8.15
CA ARG A 471 -11.42 17.68 -8.02
C ARG A 471 -12.08 17.42 -6.66
N ASN A 472 -13.23 16.75 -6.65
CA ASN A 472 -13.89 16.31 -5.42
C ASN A 472 -13.70 14.80 -5.29
N LEU A 473 -12.61 14.39 -4.64
CA LEU A 473 -12.24 13.00 -4.50
C LEU A 473 -13.16 12.24 -3.53
N PHE A 474 -13.79 12.92 -2.57
CA PHE A 474 -14.83 12.29 -1.75
C PHE A 474 -16.05 11.90 -2.61
N ALA A 475 -16.48 12.76 -3.53
CA ALA A 475 -17.57 12.41 -4.45
C ALA A 475 -17.18 11.26 -5.38
N GLU A 476 -15.95 11.26 -5.92
CA GLU A 476 -15.41 10.13 -6.69
C GLU A 476 -15.28 8.84 -5.87
N ALA A 477 -15.10 8.95 -4.55
CA ALA A 477 -15.08 7.83 -3.61
C ALA A 477 -16.49 7.33 -3.22
N GLY A 478 -17.55 7.99 -3.71
CA GLY A 478 -18.95 7.57 -3.51
C GLY A 478 -19.70 8.30 -2.39
N TYR A 479 -19.10 9.30 -1.74
CA TYR A 479 -19.79 10.11 -0.74
C TYR A 479 -20.73 11.11 -1.40
N THR A 480 -21.92 11.34 -0.82
CA THR A 480 -22.86 12.30 -1.37
C THR A 480 -22.39 13.74 -1.11
N GLN A 481 -22.70 14.67 -2.01
CA GLN A 481 -22.31 16.07 -1.83
C GLN A 481 -22.86 16.67 -0.52
N ALA A 482 -24.08 16.29 -0.13
CA ALA A 482 -24.68 16.74 1.13
C ALA A 482 -23.88 16.26 2.34
N ASP A 483 -23.43 15.01 2.35
CA ASP A 483 -22.59 14.47 3.43
C ASP A 483 -21.22 15.14 3.44
N ILE A 484 -20.62 15.39 2.27
CA ILE A 484 -19.32 16.07 2.15
C ILE A 484 -19.41 17.48 2.73
N ASP A 485 -20.42 18.25 2.35
CA ASP A 485 -20.62 19.62 2.84
C ASP A 485 -20.87 19.64 4.36
N ALA A 486 -21.72 18.72 4.85
CA ALA A 486 -21.98 18.58 6.28
C ALA A 486 -20.73 18.18 7.07
N LYS A 487 -19.93 17.24 6.53
CA LYS A 487 -18.71 16.77 7.15
C LYS A 487 -17.63 17.85 7.16
N LEU A 488 -17.40 18.56 6.05
CA LEU A 488 -16.45 19.67 6.00
C LEU A 488 -16.82 20.77 7.00
N LYS A 489 -18.11 21.12 7.09
CA LYS A 489 -18.61 22.06 8.09
C LYS A 489 -18.38 21.57 9.52
N SER A 490 -18.60 20.27 9.79
CA SER A 490 -18.33 19.67 11.09
C SER A 490 -16.84 19.74 11.44
N VAL A 491 -15.95 19.40 10.51
CA VAL A 491 -14.49 19.45 10.72
C VAL A 491 -14.03 20.88 11.01
N PHE A 492 -14.57 21.88 10.30
CA PHE A 492 -14.32 23.29 10.63
C PHE A 492 -14.80 23.65 12.04
N ASN A 493 -16.02 23.23 12.41
CA ASN A 493 -16.56 23.49 13.74
C ASN A 493 -15.74 22.83 14.85
N ASP A 494 -15.23 21.62 14.65
CA ASP A 494 -14.37 20.92 15.64
C ASP A 494 -13.19 21.80 16.07
N ILE A 495 -12.54 22.46 15.10
CA ILE A 495 -11.33 23.28 15.28
C ILE A 495 -11.64 24.68 15.81
N PHE A 496 -12.75 25.30 15.39
CA PHE A 496 -13.04 26.71 15.71
C PHE A 496 -14.02 26.91 16.87
N TYR A 497 -14.94 25.98 17.08
CA TYR A 497 -16.07 26.13 18.00
C TYR A 497 -16.31 24.93 18.91
N GLY A 498 -15.69 23.79 18.61
CA GLY A 498 -15.85 22.54 19.33
C GLY A 498 -15.25 22.57 20.73
N PRO A 499 -15.45 21.47 21.50
CA PRO A 499 -14.92 21.35 22.86
C PRO A 499 -13.38 21.38 22.91
N ASN A 500 -12.74 20.92 21.84
CA ASN A 500 -11.29 20.88 21.71
C ASN A 500 -10.77 21.94 20.72
N LYS A 501 -11.51 23.04 20.54
CA LYS A 501 -11.13 24.10 19.61
C LYS A 501 -9.75 24.68 19.93
N VAL A 502 -9.13 25.25 18.90
CA VAL A 502 -7.86 25.97 19.01
C VAL A 502 -7.97 27.45 18.71
N TYR A 503 -9.16 27.93 18.31
CA TYR A 503 -9.46 29.34 18.06
C TYR A 503 -10.10 30.02 19.29
N PHE A 504 -9.54 31.17 19.69
CA PHE A 504 -9.97 31.93 20.87
C PHE A 504 -10.08 33.42 20.57
N GLU A 505 -11.23 34.00 20.91
CA GLU A 505 -11.45 35.44 20.85
C GLU A 505 -10.97 36.10 22.14
N THR A 506 -10.21 37.19 22.04
CA THR A 506 -9.74 37.96 23.22
C THR A 506 -10.65 39.14 23.57
N ASN A 507 -11.21 39.78 22.54
CA ASN A 507 -12.17 40.88 22.61
C ASN A 507 -12.87 40.98 21.25
N ASP A 508 -13.74 41.98 21.08
CA ASP A 508 -14.59 42.13 19.88
C ASP A 508 -13.81 42.30 18.56
N SER A 509 -12.51 42.59 18.59
CA SER A 509 -11.72 42.87 17.38
C SER A 509 -10.53 41.94 17.15
N MET A 510 -10.19 41.04 18.08
CA MET A 510 -9.01 40.17 17.99
C MET A 510 -9.26 38.73 18.45
N ALA A 511 -8.56 37.80 17.81
CA ALA A 511 -8.54 36.39 18.15
C ALA A 511 -7.17 35.78 17.86
N TYR A 512 -6.90 34.61 18.44
CA TYR A 512 -5.69 33.83 18.17
C TYR A 512 -6.01 32.34 17.99
N VAL A 513 -5.08 31.63 17.35
CA VAL A 513 -5.03 30.17 17.28
C VAL A 513 -3.92 29.69 18.21
N SER A 514 -4.27 28.89 19.22
CA SER A 514 -3.31 28.39 20.22
C SER A 514 -2.87 26.98 19.90
N ASP A 515 -1.56 26.74 19.95
CA ASP A 515 -1.03 25.41 20.16
C ASP A 515 -1.26 25.03 21.63
N ILE A 516 -2.34 24.27 21.86
CA ILE A 516 -2.81 23.92 23.19
C ILE A 516 -1.77 23.13 23.98
N LYS A 517 -1.03 22.24 23.30
CA LYS A 517 -0.06 21.34 23.95
C LYS A 517 1.19 22.09 24.39
N ASN A 518 1.63 23.08 23.60
CA ASN A 518 2.83 23.87 23.89
C ASN A 518 2.52 25.18 24.64
N HIS A 519 1.24 25.47 24.88
CA HIS A 519 0.76 26.65 25.60
C HIS A 519 1.21 27.98 24.97
N ASP A 520 1.29 28.02 23.64
CA ASP A 520 1.71 29.19 22.88
C ASP A 520 0.83 29.46 21.65
N VAL A 521 1.05 30.62 21.03
CA VAL A 521 0.45 31.09 19.78
C VAL A 521 1.58 31.19 18.77
N ARG A 522 1.47 30.44 17.66
CA ARG A 522 2.52 30.32 16.65
C ARG A 522 2.14 30.97 15.34
N THR A 523 3.13 31.52 14.62
CA THR A 523 2.90 32.13 13.30
C THR A 523 2.30 31.13 12.32
N GLU A 524 2.73 29.87 12.38
CA GLU A 524 2.17 28.74 11.63
C GLU A 524 0.64 28.67 11.79
N GLY A 525 0.14 28.37 12.99
CA GLY A 525 -1.32 28.24 13.22
C GLY A 525 -2.10 29.52 12.99
N MET A 526 -1.53 30.69 13.28
CA MET A 526 -2.18 31.97 12.99
C MET A 526 -2.36 32.17 11.48
N SER A 527 -1.32 31.90 10.70
CA SER A 527 -1.36 32.01 9.24
C SER A 527 -2.25 30.93 8.59
N TYR A 528 -2.28 29.71 9.14
CA TYR A 528 -3.22 28.66 8.75
C TYR A 528 -4.67 29.07 9.03
N GLY A 529 -4.93 29.67 10.19
CA GLY A 529 -6.24 30.19 10.55
C GLY A 529 -6.73 31.26 9.56
N LEU A 530 -5.84 32.14 9.09
CA LEU A 530 -6.17 33.13 8.06
C LEU A 530 -6.49 32.45 6.71
N MET A 531 -5.68 31.47 6.30
CA MET A 531 -5.94 30.70 5.08
C MET A 531 -7.30 29.99 5.13
N ILE A 532 -7.59 29.32 6.25
CA ILE A 532 -8.89 28.67 6.46
C ILE A 532 -10.02 29.71 6.43
N ALA A 533 -9.87 30.82 7.16
CA ALA A 533 -10.91 31.85 7.24
C ALA A 533 -11.25 32.42 5.86
N VAL A 534 -10.27 32.72 5.02
CA VAL A 534 -10.54 33.23 3.66
C VAL A 534 -11.17 32.17 2.75
N GLN A 535 -10.76 30.91 2.84
CA GLN A 535 -11.36 29.80 2.07
C GLN A 535 -12.82 29.54 2.47
N PHE A 536 -13.16 29.73 3.74
CA PHE A 536 -14.54 29.63 4.25
C PHE A 536 -15.34 30.94 4.14
N ASN A 537 -14.78 31.98 3.51
CA ASN A 537 -15.39 33.31 3.40
C ASN A 537 -15.79 33.90 4.77
N ARG A 538 -14.95 33.73 5.79
CA ARG A 538 -15.12 34.22 7.16
C ARG A 538 -14.24 35.44 7.43
N LYS A 539 -14.62 36.56 6.83
CA LYS A 539 -13.93 37.86 7.00
C LYS A 539 -13.81 38.27 8.46
N ASP A 540 -14.83 37.98 9.26
CA ASP A 540 -14.85 38.27 10.69
C ASP A 540 -13.74 37.54 11.47
N ILE A 541 -13.52 36.26 11.18
CA ILE A 541 -12.42 35.47 11.78
C ILE A 541 -11.08 35.99 11.25
N PHE A 542 -10.99 36.19 9.94
CA PHE A 542 -9.75 36.64 9.29
C PHE A 542 -9.24 37.94 9.91
N ASP A 543 -10.09 38.97 9.97
CA ASP A 543 -9.71 40.28 10.48
C ASP A 543 -9.29 40.21 11.96
N ARG A 544 -9.96 39.38 12.76
CA ARG A 544 -9.63 39.19 14.19
C ARG A 544 -8.26 38.55 14.36
N LEU A 545 -7.96 37.51 13.60
CA LEU A 545 -6.64 36.86 13.60
C LEU A 545 -5.56 37.84 13.12
N TRP A 546 -5.83 38.58 12.03
CA TRP A 546 -4.87 39.51 11.46
C TRP A 546 -4.51 40.65 12.41
N ARG A 547 -5.52 41.27 13.04
CA ARG A 547 -5.29 42.34 14.03
C ARG A 547 -4.44 41.84 15.21
N TRP A 548 -4.64 40.60 15.66
CA TRP A 548 -3.79 40.00 16.69
C TRP A 548 -2.34 39.81 16.21
N CYS A 549 -2.15 39.27 15.00
CA CYS A 549 -0.83 39.11 14.38
C CYS A 549 -0.09 40.45 14.28
N LYS A 550 -0.73 41.48 13.73
CA LYS A 550 -0.16 42.83 13.59
C LYS A 550 0.23 43.42 14.93
N LYS A 551 -0.62 43.27 15.95
CA LYS A 551 -0.42 43.87 17.26
C LYS A 551 0.71 43.19 18.05
N TYR A 552 0.73 41.87 18.09
CA TYR A 552 1.58 41.14 19.03
C TYR A 552 2.77 40.44 18.36
N MET A 553 2.63 39.98 17.11
CA MET A 553 3.64 39.16 16.46
C MET A 553 4.53 39.96 15.50
N GLN A 554 3.94 40.82 14.65
CA GLN A 554 4.69 41.56 13.65
C GLN A 554 5.64 42.58 14.28
N HIS A 555 6.88 42.61 13.82
CA HIS A 555 7.82 43.69 14.10
C HIS A 555 7.49 44.88 13.20
N GLN A 556 7.13 46.01 13.80
CA GLN A 556 6.77 47.23 13.08
C GLN A 556 7.99 48.09 12.67
N GLU A 557 9.15 47.82 13.28
CA GLU A 557 10.38 48.58 13.05
C GLU A 557 11.62 47.72 13.34
N GLY A 558 12.80 48.25 13.01
CA GLY A 558 14.09 47.62 13.27
C GLY A 558 14.47 46.53 12.26
N PRO A 559 15.55 45.76 12.52
CA PRO A 559 16.07 44.78 11.57
C PRO A 559 15.09 43.68 11.16
N LEU A 560 14.12 43.37 12.04
CA LEU A 560 13.08 42.36 11.81
C LEU A 560 11.78 42.97 11.24
N GLU A 561 11.74 44.26 10.91
CA GLU A 561 10.55 44.92 10.35
C GLU A 561 9.92 44.08 9.25
N GLY A 562 8.60 43.90 9.34
CA GLY A 562 7.78 43.11 8.42
C GLY A 562 7.74 41.61 8.70
N TYR A 563 8.62 41.07 9.55
CA TYR A 563 8.57 39.67 10.03
C TYR A 563 7.79 39.53 11.33
N PHE A 564 7.45 38.30 11.69
CA PHE A 564 6.59 37.98 12.83
C PHE A 564 7.34 37.11 13.84
N ALA A 565 7.26 37.45 15.13
CA ALA A 565 7.75 36.59 16.20
C ALA A 565 7.07 35.22 16.14
N TRP A 566 7.82 34.14 15.93
CA TRP A 566 7.26 32.81 15.62
C TRP A 566 6.42 32.21 16.76
N SER A 567 6.69 32.58 18.01
CA SER A 567 5.96 32.11 19.19
C SER A 567 5.70 33.25 20.19
N CYS A 568 4.45 33.33 20.63
CA CYS A 568 3.96 34.23 21.67
C CYS A 568 3.16 33.44 22.72
N LYS A 569 3.07 33.95 23.94
CA LYS A 569 2.04 33.55 24.90
C LYS A 569 0.66 34.03 24.42
N THR A 570 -0.40 33.45 24.98
CA THR A 570 -1.78 33.81 24.65
C THR A 570 -2.16 35.26 25.04
N ASP A 571 -1.39 35.91 25.92
CA ASP A 571 -1.52 37.33 26.24
C ASP A 571 -0.80 38.28 25.26
N GLY A 572 -0.09 37.72 24.27
CA GLY A 572 0.67 38.46 23.26
C GLY A 572 2.15 38.69 23.60
N THR A 573 2.63 38.24 24.77
CA THR A 573 4.05 38.32 25.12
C THR A 573 4.88 37.39 24.24
N ARG A 574 5.86 37.92 23.52
CA ARG A 574 6.74 37.14 22.62
C ARG A 574 7.64 36.19 23.42
N ASN A 575 7.59 34.89 23.11
CA ASN A 575 8.53 33.90 23.63
C ASN A 575 9.87 33.97 22.89
N ALA A 576 9.83 34.31 21.60
CA ALA A 576 11.00 34.48 20.74
C ALA A 576 10.80 35.69 19.81
N GLN A 577 11.91 36.32 19.39
CA GLN A 577 11.85 37.45 18.45
C GLN A 577 11.97 37.03 16.99
N GLY A 578 12.70 35.94 16.70
CA GLY A 578 12.89 35.47 15.34
C GLY A 578 11.58 34.97 14.69
N PRO A 579 11.51 34.95 13.35
CA PRO A 579 10.38 34.38 12.62
C PRO A 579 10.56 32.91 12.24
N ALA A 580 9.51 32.32 11.67
CA ALA A 580 9.51 30.99 11.05
C ALA A 580 8.89 31.13 9.65
N SER A 581 9.66 30.83 8.61
CA SER A 581 9.39 31.28 7.23
C SER A 581 8.08 30.79 6.63
N ASP A 582 7.57 29.64 7.06
CA ASP A 582 6.26 29.12 6.64
C ASP A 582 5.10 30.02 7.08
N GLY A 583 5.20 30.65 8.25
CA GLY A 583 4.23 31.63 8.73
C GLY A 583 4.08 32.81 7.76
N GLU A 584 5.19 33.46 7.41
CA GLU A 584 5.21 34.54 6.41
C GLU A 584 4.68 34.09 5.04
N LEU A 585 5.04 32.89 4.59
CA LEU A 585 4.57 32.30 3.33
C LEU A 585 3.03 32.21 3.27
N TYR A 586 2.40 31.69 4.33
CA TYR A 586 0.95 31.62 4.41
C TYR A 586 0.32 33.00 4.60
N TYR A 587 0.88 33.87 5.44
CA TYR A 587 0.36 35.24 5.63
C TYR A 587 0.22 35.99 4.30
N VAL A 588 1.29 36.04 3.50
CA VAL A 588 1.29 36.75 2.21
C VAL A 588 0.21 36.18 1.29
N THR A 589 0.11 34.85 1.18
CA THR A 589 -0.86 34.20 0.29
C THR A 589 -2.30 34.44 0.75
N SER A 590 -2.57 34.29 2.05
CA SER A 590 -3.88 34.52 2.65
C SER A 590 -4.34 35.97 2.49
N LEU A 591 -3.43 36.94 2.63
CA LEU A 591 -3.72 38.37 2.42
C LEU A 591 -4.02 38.69 0.96
N ILE A 592 -3.28 38.12 0.01
CA ILE A 592 -3.58 38.25 -1.42
C ILE A 592 -4.98 37.70 -1.73
N PHE A 593 -5.32 36.53 -1.19
CA PHE A 593 -6.66 35.97 -1.33
C PHE A 593 -7.75 36.81 -0.64
N ALA A 594 -7.47 37.38 0.53
CA ALA A 594 -8.41 38.28 1.20
C ALA A 594 -8.67 39.54 0.37
N SER A 595 -7.62 40.12 -0.22
CA SER A 595 -7.74 41.20 -1.21
C SER A 595 -8.61 40.80 -2.39
N ASN A 596 -8.37 39.61 -2.98
CA ASN A 596 -9.14 39.12 -4.11
C ASN A 596 -10.62 38.86 -3.77
N SER A 597 -10.91 38.43 -2.53
CA SER A 597 -12.26 38.10 -2.07
C SER A 597 -13.07 39.31 -1.61
N TRP A 598 -12.45 40.22 -0.86
CA TRP A 598 -13.13 41.28 -0.11
C TRP A 598 -12.71 42.70 -0.48
N GLY A 599 -11.74 42.86 -1.39
CA GLY A 599 -11.18 44.17 -1.75
C GLY A 599 -10.30 44.77 -0.64
N ASN A 600 -9.78 45.99 -0.86
CA ASN A 600 -8.82 46.63 0.05
C ASN A 600 -9.33 47.93 0.69
N ASP A 601 -10.62 48.26 0.50
CA ASP A 601 -11.21 49.52 0.94
C ASP A 601 -11.70 49.49 2.42
N SER A 602 -11.41 48.40 3.14
CA SER A 602 -11.71 48.26 4.57
C SER A 602 -10.62 48.87 5.46
N ASP A 603 -10.77 48.74 6.79
CA ASP A 603 -9.73 49.15 7.76
C ASP A 603 -8.42 48.38 7.59
N ILE A 604 -8.46 47.22 6.93
CA ILE A 604 -7.29 46.44 6.52
C ILE A 604 -7.15 46.52 5.01
N ASN A 605 -6.01 47.02 4.54
CA ASN A 605 -5.59 46.91 3.13
C ASN A 605 -4.77 45.62 2.97
N TYR A 606 -5.44 44.50 2.68
CA TYR A 606 -4.81 43.18 2.68
C TYR A 606 -3.66 43.08 1.67
N LEU A 607 -3.83 43.61 0.45
CA LEU A 607 -2.78 43.60 -0.55
C LEU A 607 -1.58 44.45 -0.11
N GLY A 608 -1.84 45.63 0.45
CA GLY A 608 -0.80 46.51 0.99
C GLY A 608 0.00 45.83 2.11
N GLU A 609 -0.67 45.07 2.98
CA GLU A 609 -0.01 44.29 4.04
C GLU A 609 0.85 43.14 3.46
N ALA A 610 0.35 42.39 2.48
CA ALA A 610 1.13 41.36 1.79
C ALA A 610 2.39 41.95 1.13
N GLN A 611 2.22 43.07 0.42
CA GLN A 611 3.31 43.79 -0.21
C GLN A 611 4.30 44.35 0.80
N HIS A 612 3.84 44.81 1.97
CA HIS A 612 4.73 45.29 3.04
C HIS A 612 5.65 44.15 3.52
N ILE A 613 5.12 42.96 3.80
CA ILE A 613 5.93 41.79 4.19
C ILE A 613 6.98 41.47 3.12
N LEU A 614 6.57 41.36 1.86
CA LEU A 614 7.47 41.05 0.74
C LEU A 614 8.55 42.14 0.55
N ASN A 615 8.16 43.41 0.57
CA ASN A 615 9.09 44.53 0.43
C ASN A 615 10.11 44.59 1.58
N CYS A 616 9.67 44.38 2.81
CA CYS A 616 10.57 44.35 3.96
C CYS A 616 11.50 43.15 3.93
N SER A 617 11.03 42.00 3.44
CA SER A 617 11.88 40.81 3.21
C SER A 617 12.97 41.08 2.18
N MET A 618 12.62 41.66 1.03
CA MET A 618 13.57 41.87 -0.09
C MET A 618 14.60 42.98 0.17
N LYS A 619 14.45 43.77 1.23
CA LYS A 619 15.46 44.75 1.68
C LYS A 619 16.57 44.13 2.52
N LYS A 620 16.40 42.89 2.99
CA LYS A 620 17.37 42.22 3.86
C LYS A 620 18.49 41.61 3.02
N ASP A 621 19.69 41.52 3.57
CA ASP A 621 20.88 41.03 2.84
C ASP A 621 21.85 40.26 3.75
N GLY A 622 21.44 39.95 4.99
CA GLY A 622 22.29 39.37 6.04
C GLY A 622 22.86 40.40 7.01
N THR A 623 22.78 41.70 6.70
CA THR A 623 23.09 42.76 7.66
C THR A 623 22.20 42.62 8.91
N ASN A 624 22.75 42.93 10.09
CA ASN A 624 22.09 42.73 11.39
C ASN A 624 21.68 41.27 11.68
N ARG A 625 22.28 40.29 10.97
CA ARG A 625 21.99 38.85 11.06
C ARG A 625 20.59 38.45 10.60
N VAL A 626 19.93 39.27 9.78
CA VAL A 626 18.61 38.97 9.23
C VAL A 626 18.73 38.77 7.72
N MET A 627 18.26 37.64 7.23
CA MET A 627 18.27 37.25 5.82
C MET A 627 16.90 37.54 5.18
N PRO A 628 16.80 37.58 3.85
CA PRO A 628 15.52 37.49 3.16
C PRO A 628 14.80 36.17 3.43
N LEU A 629 13.47 36.18 3.27
CA LEU A 629 12.59 35.01 3.36
C LEU A 629 12.94 33.96 2.31
N ILE A 630 13.34 34.42 1.12
CA ILE A 630 13.80 33.58 0.02
C ILE A 630 15.30 33.76 -0.11
N ASN A 631 16.05 32.66 -0.07
CA ASN A 631 17.47 32.68 -0.37
C ASN A 631 17.69 33.19 -1.80
N MET A 632 18.42 34.30 -1.94
CA MET A 632 18.58 35.00 -3.23
C MET A 632 19.47 34.26 -4.23
N GLU A 633 20.29 33.31 -3.79
CA GLU A 633 21.10 32.47 -4.67
C GLU A 633 20.28 31.30 -5.22
N HIS A 634 19.64 30.54 -4.33
CA HIS A 634 18.92 29.32 -4.70
C HIS A 634 17.48 29.56 -5.15
N LYS A 635 16.90 30.72 -4.85
CA LYS A 635 15.46 31.04 -5.02
C LYS A 635 14.53 30.07 -4.26
N LEU A 636 15.02 29.58 -3.13
CA LEU A 636 14.31 28.66 -2.25
C LEU A 636 14.01 29.38 -0.94
N ILE A 637 12.87 29.08 -0.33
CA ILE A 637 12.54 29.60 1.00
C ILE A 637 13.60 29.18 2.02
N THR A 638 13.85 30.00 3.02
CA THR A 638 14.74 29.66 4.13
C THR A 638 13.99 28.86 5.20
N PHE A 639 14.69 28.10 6.05
CA PHE A 639 14.06 27.56 7.26
C PHE A 639 13.72 28.69 8.25
N VAL A 640 14.74 29.48 8.61
CA VAL A 640 14.59 30.72 9.38
C VAL A 640 15.39 31.80 8.65
N PRO A 641 14.85 33.01 8.43
CA PRO A 641 15.51 34.09 7.72
C PRO A 641 16.52 34.82 8.63
N ASP A 642 17.44 34.06 9.22
CA ASP A 642 18.62 34.53 9.94
C ASP A 642 19.89 33.89 9.34
N THR A 643 21.06 34.30 9.83
CA THR A 643 22.35 33.81 9.28
C THR A 643 22.61 32.32 9.46
N PHE A 644 21.90 31.64 10.37
CA PHE A 644 22.06 30.20 10.61
C PHE A 644 21.05 29.39 9.81
N GLY A 645 19.75 29.68 9.97
CA GLY A 645 18.64 29.02 9.31
C GLY A 645 18.53 29.38 7.82
N GLY A 646 19.11 30.50 7.39
CA GLY A 646 19.18 30.89 5.98
C GLY A 646 20.22 30.12 5.16
N ARG A 647 20.90 29.13 5.76
CA ARG A 647 21.89 28.26 5.10
C ARG A 647 21.27 26.97 4.55
N PHE A 648 20.04 26.67 4.92
CA PHE A 648 19.31 25.46 4.55
C PHE A 648 17.81 25.74 4.49
N THR A 649 17.01 24.73 4.17
CA THR A 649 15.56 24.86 4.06
C THR A 649 14.85 23.66 4.70
N ASP A 650 13.53 23.71 4.67
CA ASP A 650 12.61 22.68 5.14
C ASP A 650 11.70 22.30 3.97
N PRO A 651 11.66 21.02 3.53
CA PRO A 651 10.82 20.58 2.42
C PRO A 651 9.34 20.93 2.56
N SER A 652 8.83 20.98 3.78
CA SER A 652 7.44 21.33 4.08
C SER A 652 7.11 22.80 3.89
N TYR A 653 8.11 23.67 3.74
CA TYR A 653 7.91 25.10 3.48
C TYR A 653 7.79 25.39 1.98
N HIS A 654 8.03 24.41 1.12
CA HIS A 654 7.92 24.56 -0.32
C HIS A 654 6.48 24.34 -0.79
N VAL A 655 5.78 25.44 -1.05
CA VAL A 655 4.43 25.45 -1.63
C VAL A 655 4.46 26.21 -2.97
N PRO A 656 4.92 25.58 -4.08
CA PRO A 656 5.11 26.27 -5.36
C PRO A 656 3.85 26.99 -5.87
N ALA A 657 2.68 26.42 -5.58
CA ALA A 657 1.37 26.99 -5.88
C ALA A 657 1.17 28.41 -5.31
N PHE A 658 1.78 28.73 -4.17
CA PHE A 658 1.69 30.05 -3.57
C PHE A 658 2.55 31.07 -4.30
N TYR A 659 3.74 30.69 -4.76
CA TYR A 659 4.54 31.58 -5.60
C TYR A 659 3.87 31.84 -6.96
N GLU A 660 3.12 30.88 -7.49
CA GLU A 660 2.26 31.08 -8.66
C GLU A 660 1.15 32.12 -8.41
N VAL A 661 0.57 32.13 -7.19
CA VAL A 661 -0.38 33.17 -6.74
C VAL A 661 0.33 34.53 -6.65
N TRP A 662 1.51 34.59 -6.03
CA TRP A 662 2.27 35.83 -5.83
C TRP A 662 2.68 36.43 -7.18
N ALA A 663 3.14 35.60 -8.11
CA ALA A 663 3.50 36.00 -9.46
C ALA A 663 2.35 36.67 -10.23
N ARG A 664 1.10 36.32 -9.89
CA ARG A 664 -0.10 36.84 -10.56
C ARG A 664 -0.68 38.05 -9.83
N TRP A 665 -0.69 38.05 -8.51
CA TRP A 665 -1.54 38.97 -7.72
C TRP A 665 -0.85 39.67 -6.55
N ALA A 666 0.44 39.43 -6.27
CA ALA A 666 1.16 40.27 -5.30
C ALA A 666 1.31 41.72 -5.79
N ASN A 667 1.33 41.92 -7.12
CA ASN A 667 1.46 43.22 -7.78
C ASN A 667 2.61 44.08 -7.21
N ASP A 668 3.75 43.44 -6.92
CA ASP A 668 4.88 44.03 -6.21
C ASP A 668 6.11 44.24 -7.12
N GLY A 669 5.92 44.09 -8.44
CA GLY A 669 6.95 44.23 -9.47
C GLY A 669 7.90 43.03 -9.60
N ARG A 670 7.67 41.91 -8.89
CA ARG A 670 8.59 40.75 -8.85
C ARG A 670 7.99 39.47 -9.42
N ALA A 671 7.04 39.58 -10.35
CA ALA A 671 6.32 38.44 -10.91
C ALA A 671 7.24 37.33 -11.47
N ASP A 672 8.28 37.68 -12.23
CA ASP A 672 9.20 36.70 -12.81
C ASP A 672 10.05 35.99 -11.74
N PHE A 673 10.45 36.71 -10.69
CA PHE A 673 11.16 36.13 -9.55
C PHE A 673 10.31 35.08 -8.82
N TRP A 674 9.00 35.36 -8.63
CA TRP A 674 8.09 34.41 -8.00
C TRP A 674 7.84 33.16 -8.87
N ARG A 675 7.74 33.32 -10.20
CA ARG A 675 7.68 32.16 -11.12
C ARG A 675 8.94 31.31 -11.03
N GLU A 676 10.11 31.93 -10.93
CA GLU A 676 11.37 31.21 -10.74
C GLU A 676 11.37 30.46 -9.39
N CYS A 677 10.93 31.08 -8.30
CA CYS A 677 10.81 30.41 -7.00
C CYS A 677 9.89 29.18 -7.04
N ALA A 678 8.78 29.24 -7.79
CA ALA A 678 7.90 28.10 -8.02
C ALA A 678 8.64 26.95 -8.72
N ALA A 679 9.32 27.24 -9.83
CA ALA A 679 10.08 26.25 -10.59
C ALA A 679 11.20 25.61 -9.74
N ARG A 680 11.99 26.44 -9.04
CA ARG A 680 13.07 25.96 -8.17
C ARG A 680 12.58 25.11 -7.02
N SER A 681 11.43 25.46 -6.43
CA SER A 681 10.84 24.66 -5.35
C SER A 681 10.41 23.26 -5.83
N ARG A 682 9.85 23.14 -7.05
CA ARG A 682 9.55 21.84 -7.66
C ARG A 682 10.84 21.03 -7.89
N GLU A 683 11.86 21.63 -8.51
CA GLU A 683 13.18 21.01 -8.72
C GLU A 683 13.83 20.54 -7.41
N TYR A 684 13.70 21.32 -6.35
CA TYR A 684 14.26 21.01 -5.05
C TYR A 684 13.54 19.82 -4.39
N LEU A 685 12.20 19.75 -4.47
CA LEU A 685 11.44 18.62 -3.94
C LEU A 685 11.85 17.29 -4.59
N HIS A 686 12.18 17.29 -5.89
CA HIS A 686 12.73 16.10 -6.57
C HIS A 686 14.01 15.58 -5.92
N LYS A 687 14.87 16.49 -5.47
CA LYS A 687 16.18 16.17 -4.85
C LYS A 687 16.04 15.79 -3.38
N SER A 688 15.10 16.44 -2.68
CA SER A 688 14.89 16.28 -1.25
C SER A 688 14.16 15.00 -0.87
N ILE A 689 13.32 14.46 -1.75
CA ILE A 689 12.46 13.33 -1.44
C ILE A 689 13.15 12.02 -1.79
N HIS A 690 13.11 11.06 -0.85
CA HIS A 690 13.71 9.76 -1.03
C HIS A 690 13.03 9.00 -2.18
N PRO A 691 13.79 8.50 -3.18
CA PRO A 691 13.23 8.05 -4.45
C PRO A 691 12.42 6.76 -4.36
N VAL A 692 12.55 6.00 -3.27
CA VAL A 692 11.85 4.73 -3.03
C VAL A 692 10.61 4.93 -2.16
N THR A 693 10.77 5.56 -1.01
CA THR A 693 9.74 5.63 0.04
C THR A 693 8.82 6.83 -0.16
N GLY A 694 9.27 7.87 -0.89
CA GLY A 694 8.57 9.14 -0.96
C GLY A 694 8.68 9.97 0.32
N LEU A 695 9.46 9.55 1.32
CA LEU A 695 9.68 10.31 2.54
C LEU A 695 10.70 11.44 2.31
N ASN A 696 10.53 12.55 3.01
CA ASN A 696 11.47 13.66 3.09
C ASN A 696 11.95 13.86 4.53
N PRO A 697 13.11 14.50 4.75
CA PRO A 697 13.52 14.96 6.06
C PRO A 697 12.70 16.20 6.49
N ASP A 698 12.63 16.50 7.78
CA ASP A 698 12.13 17.79 8.26
C ASP A 698 13.01 18.92 7.71
N TYR A 699 14.34 18.79 7.77
CA TYR A 699 15.28 19.83 7.28
C TYR A 699 16.38 19.21 6.41
N ASN A 700 16.79 19.90 5.35
CA ASN A 700 17.94 19.52 4.53
C ASN A 700 18.56 20.71 3.76
N ASN A 701 19.70 20.48 3.12
CA ASN A 701 20.41 21.50 2.36
C ASN A 701 19.64 21.91 1.10
N TYR A 702 19.94 23.09 0.55
CA TYR A 702 19.32 23.58 -0.70
C TYR A 702 19.55 22.69 -1.93
N ASP A 703 20.54 21.79 -1.89
CA ASP A 703 20.78 20.79 -2.94
C ASP A 703 19.96 19.49 -2.75
N GLY A 704 19.18 19.38 -1.67
CA GLY A 704 18.37 18.23 -1.29
C GLY A 704 19.08 17.21 -0.38
N SER A 705 20.39 17.37 -0.14
CA SER A 705 21.15 16.45 0.72
C SER A 705 20.85 16.66 2.20
N LEU A 706 20.82 15.56 2.98
CA LEU A 706 20.67 15.60 4.44
C LEU A 706 21.73 16.52 5.10
N LEU A 707 21.36 17.19 6.19
CA LEU A 707 22.24 18.14 6.89
C LEU A 707 23.46 17.45 7.52
N ASN A 708 23.34 16.18 7.93
CA ASN A 708 24.43 15.36 8.48
C ASN A 708 25.18 16.03 9.64
N MET A 709 24.47 16.70 10.55
CA MET A 709 25.11 17.38 11.68
C MET A 709 25.58 16.38 12.74
N LYS A 710 26.86 16.49 13.14
CA LYS A 710 27.54 15.55 14.06
C LYS A 710 27.01 15.52 15.52
N ARG A 711 26.04 16.37 15.89
CA ARG A 711 25.45 16.46 17.24
C ARG A 711 23.97 16.86 17.18
N GLY A 712 23.10 16.02 17.76
CA GLY A 712 21.67 16.28 17.96
C GLY A 712 20.74 15.62 16.94
N ILE A 713 19.46 15.47 17.30
CA ILE A 713 18.37 15.12 16.39
C ILE A 713 18.04 16.38 15.57
N ILE A 714 18.73 16.63 14.45
CA ILE A 714 18.34 17.74 13.57
C ILE A 714 17.93 17.17 12.23
N GLY A 715 16.64 17.34 11.91
CA GLY A 715 16.11 17.49 10.56
C GLY A 715 16.08 16.26 9.67
N ASP A 716 17.06 15.35 9.74
CA ASP A 716 17.35 14.37 8.68
C ASP A 716 16.34 13.18 8.59
N ALA A 717 15.31 13.17 9.44
CA ALA A 717 14.28 12.14 9.48
C ALA A 717 12.92 12.74 9.10
N PHE A 718 12.02 11.90 8.61
CA PHE A 718 10.62 12.25 8.36
C PHE A 718 9.89 12.34 9.69
N ARG A 719 9.50 13.54 10.12
CA ARG A 719 8.73 13.78 11.36
C ARG A 719 7.69 14.88 11.13
N PHE A 720 7.35 15.64 12.18
CA PHE A 720 6.17 16.51 12.23
C PHE A 720 6.10 17.49 11.05
N ASP A 721 7.16 18.24 10.77
CA ASP A 721 7.19 19.19 9.66
C ASP A 721 6.98 18.48 8.32
N SER A 722 7.66 17.35 8.14
CA SER A 722 7.62 16.53 6.92
C SER A 722 6.21 16.06 6.54
N TRP A 723 5.30 15.92 7.50
CA TRP A 723 3.94 15.46 7.23
C TRP A 723 3.18 16.36 6.26
N ARG A 724 3.53 17.64 6.13
CA ARG A 724 2.84 18.58 5.24
C ARG A 724 3.21 18.41 3.76
N VAL A 725 4.39 17.86 3.45
CA VAL A 725 4.87 17.70 2.06
C VAL A 725 3.89 16.95 1.16
N PRO A 726 3.28 15.81 1.59
CA PRO A 726 2.20 15.16 0.85
C PRO A 726 1.07 16.09 0.39
N MET A 727 0.58 16.97 1.27
CA MET A 727 -0.52 17.88 0.93
C MET A 727 -0.05 19.06 0.07
N ASN A 728 1.16 19.57 0.29
CA ASN A 728 1.72 20.68 -0.48
C ASN A 728 1.90 20.29 -1.96
N ILE A 729 2.38 19.07 -2.20
CA ILE A 729 2.48 18.50 -3.54
C ILE A 729 1.09 18.31 -4.16
N ALA A 730 0.11 17.82 -3.37
CA ALA A 730 -1.27 17.71 -3.83
C ALA A 730 -1.90 19.08 -4.17
N LEU A 731 -1.55 20.15 -3.44
CA LEU A 731 -1.99 21.52 -3.71
C LEU A 731 -1.43 22.03 -5.04
N ASP A 732 -0.11 21.92 -5.23
CA ASP A 732 0.54 22.37 -6.47
C ASP A 732 0.06 21.58 -7.68
N TYR A 733 -0.15 20.28 -7.54
CA TYR A 733 -0.78 19.47 -8.57
C TYR A 733 -2.19 19.97 -8.89
N SER A 734 -3.03 20.17 -7.85
CA SER A 734 -4.41 20.60 -8.05
C SER A 734 -4.52 21.99 -8.66
N TRP A 735 -3.60 22.91 -8.36
CA TRP A 735 -3.68 24.29 -8.80
C TRP A 735 -2.89 24.55 -10.08
N ALA A 736 -1.63 24.15 -10.12
CA ALA A 736 -0.74 24.40 -11.25
C ALA A 736 -0.62 23.19 -12.18
N CYS A 737 -0.56 21.96 -11.64
CA CYS A 737 -0.33 20.73 -12.40
C CYS A 737 0.93 20.80 -13.29
N ALA A 738 1.94 21.57 -12.86
CA ALA A 738 3.10 21.90 -13.68
C ALA A 738 4.21 20.84 -13.68
N ASP A 739 4.13 19.84 -12.78
CA ASP A 739 5.13 18.79 -12.58
C ASP A 739 4.45 17.41 -12.42
N LYS A 740 3.42 17.19 -13.24
CA LYS A 740 2.40 16.16 -13.03
C LYS A 740 2.98 14.75 -12.96
N GLU A 741 3.91 14.36 -13.83
CA GLU A 741 4.43 13.00 -13.89
C GLU A 741 5.19 12.66 -12.59
N TRP A 742 6.01 13.59 -12.12
CA TRP A 742 6.75 13.40 -10.88
C TRP A 742 5.83 13.43 -9.67
N GLN A 743 4.88 14.36 -9.62
CA GLN A 743 3.91 14.48 -8.52
C GLN A 743 3.04 13.22 -8.40
N GLN A 744 2.60 12.64 -9.52
CA GLN A 744 1.90 11.34 -9.53
C GLN A 744 2.81 10.20 -9.02
N GLY A 745 4.05 10.15 -9.50
CA GLY A 745 5.04 9.19 -9.04
C GLY A 745 5.33 9.32 -7.53
N TYR A 746 5.39 10.54 -7.01
CA TYR A 746 5.52 10.83 -5.59
C TYR A 746 4.34 10.29 -4.78
N GLY A 747 3.11 10.66 -5.16
CA GLY A 747 1.91 10.24 -4.42
C GLY A 747 1.80 8.72 -4.31
N ASN A 748 2.10 8.01 -5.39
CA ASN A 748 2.12 6.55 -5.40
C ASN A 748 3.22 5.98 -4.48
N LYS A 749 4.43 6.56 -4.45
CA LYS A 749 5.52 6.10 -3.58
C LYS A 749 5.18 6.26 -2.10
N ILE A 750 4.76 7.46 -1.69
CA ILE A 750 4.47 7.73 -0.27
C ILE A 750 3.29 6.89 0.23
N GLN A 751 2.23 6.74 -0.56
CA GLN A 751 1.11 5.88 -0.17
C GLN A 751 1.49 4.41 -0.19
N ASN A 752 2.25 3.91 -1.17
CA ASN A 752 2.72 2.53 -1.13
C ASN A 752 3.61 2.25 0.09
N PHE A 753 4.49 3.18 0.45
CA PHE A 753 5.30 3.04 1.65
C PHE A 753 4.42 2.97 2.91
N LEU A 754 3.57 3.96 3.15
CA LEU A 754 2.70 3.98 4.34
C LEU A 754 1.75 2.78 4.39
N TYR A 755 1.21 2.37 3.24
CA TYR A 755 0.36 1.18 3.13
C TYR A 755 1.14 -0.10 3.49
N SER A 756 2.42 -0.19 3.11
CA SER A 756 3.28 -1.33 3.48
C SER A 756 3.55 -1.41 4.99
N GLN A 757 3.48 -0.28 5.71
CA GLN A 757 3.56 -0.21 7.17
C GLN A 757 2.21 -0.51 7.86
N GLY A 758 1.16 -0.74 7.06
CA GLY A 758 -0.21 -1.00 7.47
C GLY A 758 -1.05 0.26 7.57
N ILE A 759 -2.20 0.28 6.89
CA ILE A 759 -3.09 1.44 6.76
C ILE A 759 -3.65 1.94 8.10
N ASP A 760 -3.70 1.08 9.11
CA ASP A 760 -4.15 1.37 10.48
C ASP A 760 -2.99 1.47 11.50
N THR A 761 -1.74 1.24 11.08
CA THR A 761 -0.62 0.98 11.99
C THR A 761 0.66 1.72 11.66
N PHE A 762 0.76 2.39 10.50
CA PHE A 762 1.94 3.17 10.17
C PHE A 762 2.19 4.23 11.26
N VAL A 763 3.44 4.37 11.67
CA VAL A 763 3.86 5.35 12.68
C VAL A 763 4.16 6.70 12.04
N ASP A 764 4.45 7.69 12.88
CA ASP A 764 4.52 9.10 12.52
C ASP A 764 5.95 9.65 12.40
N GLN A 765 6.97 8.80 12.60
CA GLN A 765 8.38 9.17 12.43
C GLN A 765 9.20 8.02 11.82
N TYR A 766 9.99 8.31 10.77
CA TYR A 766 10.87 7.37 10.08
C TYR A 766 12.18 8.04 9.68
N ASN A 767 13.25 7.27 9.51
CA ASN A 767 14.35 7.74 8.65
C ASN A 767 13.83 7.82 7.21
N VAL A 768 14.41 8.70 6.38
CA VAL A 768 13.91 8.92 5.00
C VAL A 768 13.97 7.66 4.13
N ASP A 769 14.84 6.71 4.45
CA ASP A 769 14.94 5.41 3.78
C ASP A 769 13.84 4.41 4.19
N GLY A 770 12.98 4.78 5.15
CA GLY A 770 11.87 3.99 5.67
C GLY A 770 12.20 3.16 6.90
N THR A 771 13.46 3.18 7.38
CA THR A 771 13.85 2.49 8.61
C THR A 771 13.36 3.22 9.87
N THR A 772 13.31 2.50 10.99
CA THR A 772 12.92 3.09 12.28
C THR A 772 13.94 4.13 12.75
N VAL A 773 13.45 5.26 13.26
CA VAL A 773 14.31 6.29 13.86
C VAL A 773 15.03 5.76 15.11
N ALA A 774 16.31 6.08 15.25
CA ALA A 774 17.08 5.74 16.46
C ALA A 774 16.61 6.54 17.69
N GLU A 775 16.21 7.79 17.48
CA GLU A 775 15.66 8.67 18.51
C GLU A 775 14.30 9.23 18.05
N ILE A 776 13.29 9.06 18.91
CA ILE A 776 11.94 9.61 18.73
C ILE A 776 11.96 11.09 19.11
N LEU A 777 11.44 11.96 18.26
CA LEU A 777 11.24 13.36 18.57
C LEU A 777 9.97 13.51 19.41
N ASP A 778 10.09 14.30 20.47
CA ASP A 778 9.02 14.57 21.42
C ASP A 778 7.92 15.46 20.82
N ALA A 779 6.67 15.19 21.19
CA ALA A 779 5.50 15.97 20.80
C ALA A 779 4.82 16.58 22.04
N GLY A 780 5.32 17.73 22.50
CA GLY A 780 4.72 18.46 23.63
C GLY A 780 4.85 17.74 24.98
N GLY A 781 6.02 17.17 25.26
CA GLY A 781 6.31 16.37 26.45
C GLY A 781 5.89 14.90 26.33
N TYR A 782 5.38 14.49 25.17
CA TYR A 782 5.02 13.11 24.87
C TYR A 782 5.99 12.45 23.87
N LYS A 783 6.65 11.35 24.29
CA LYS A 783 7.71 10.70 23.51
C LYS A 783 7.39 9.23 23.18
N GLN A 784 6.60 9.01 22.14
CA GLN A 784 6.30 7.68 21.58
C GLN A 784 5.81 7.82 20.13
N LEU A 785 6.09 6.79 19.31
CA LEU A 785 5.60 6.69 17.94
C LEU A 785 4.10 6.44 17.89
N ARG A 786 3.40 7.10 16.95
CA ARG A 786 1.93 7.07 16.86
C ARG A 786 1.43 6.91 15.45
N HIS A 787 0.20 6.42 15.31
CA HIS A 787 -0.57 6.54 14.08
C HIS A 787 -1.31 7.89 14.07
N SER A 788 -0.53 8.96 13.88
CA SER A 788 -1.00 10.34 14.09
C SER A 788 -1.99 10.79 13.01
N LEU A 789 -3.11 11.37 13.45
CA LEU A 789 -4.19 11.86 12.60
C LEU A 789 -3.71 12.89 11.56
N GLY A 790 -2.74 13.74 11.91
CA GLY A 790 -2.13 14.68 10.98
C GLY A 790 -1.50 13.97 9.78
N LEU A 791 -0.68 12.94 10.02
CA LEU A 791 -0.08 12.15 8.95
C LEU A 791 -1.13 11.35 8.15
N VAL A 792 -2.14 10.79 8.81
CA VAL A 792 -3.28 10.14 8.12
C VAL A 792 -3.97 11.13 7.17
N ALA A 793 -4.19 12.36 7.61
CA ALA A 793 -4.83 13.40 6.83
C ALA A 793 -4.01 13.81 5.60
N THR A 794 -2.71 14.04 5.76
CA THR A 794 -1.86 14.49 4.65
C THR A 794 -1.57 13.36 3.66
N ALA A 795 -1.41 12.12 4.14
CA ALA A 795 -1.35 10.94 3.29
C ALA A 795 -2.63 10.77 2.47
N ALA A 796 -3.80 11.01 3.06
CA ALA A 796 -5.07 10.99 2.33
C ALA A 796 -5.16 12.11 1.29
N ALA A 797 -4.70 13.34 1.59
CA ALA A 797 -4.67 14.45 0.64
C ALA A 797 -3.83 14.14 -0.61
N ALA A 798 -2.72 13.40 -0.46
CA ALA A 798 -1.90 12.93 -1.59
C ALA A 798 -2.68 12.08 -2.61
N SER A 799 -3.84 11.52 -2.24
CA SER A 799 -4.69 10.76 -3.16
C SER A 799 -5.16 11.57 -4.38
N LEU A 800 -5.11 12.91 -4.32
CA LEU A 800 -5.40 13.77 -5.46
C LEU A 800 -4.45 13.53 -6.65
N VAL A 801 -3.23 13.05 -6.40
CA VAL A 801 -2.19 12.85 -7.43
C VAL A 801 -1.92 11.37 -7.72
N THR A 802 -2.45 10.43 -6.94
CA THR A 802 -2.19 8.98 -7.10
C THR A 802 -2.98 8.33 -8.23
N THR A 803 -2.47 7.24 -8.78
CA THR A 803 -3.12 6.48 -9.87
C THR A 803 -3.67 5.12 -9.44
N HIS A 804 -3.33 4.62 -8.25
CA HIS A 804 -3.75 3.31 -7.77
C HIS A 804 -5.02 3.36 -6.92
N THR A 805 -5.77 2.27 -6.84
CA THR A 805 -7.03 2.22 -6.07
C THR A 805 -6.85 2.16 -4.56
N LYS A 806 -5.65 1.86 -4.03
CA LYS A 806 -5.38 1.88 -2.56
C LYS A 806 -5.65 3.24 -1.91
N SER A 807 -5.58 4.34 -2.67
CA SER A 807 -5.77 5.70 -2.16
C SER A 807 -7.16 5.93 -1.59
N TYR A 808 -8.13 5.17 -2.09
CA TYR A 808 -9.48 5.16 -1.56
C TYR A 808 -9.56 4.68 -0.10
N GLU A 809 -8.67 3.80 0.33
CA GLU A 809 -8.58 3.42 1.75
C GLU A 809 -8.06 4.58 2.60
N PHE A 810 -7.05 5.33 2.14
CA PHE A 810 -6.58 6.53 2.84
C PHE A 810 -7.69 7.59 2.95
N VAL A 811 -8.44 7.81 1.86
CA VAL A 811 -9.62 8.71 1.84
C VAL A 811 -10.65 8.26 2.88
N ASP A 812 -10.92 6.95 2.98
CA ASP A 812 -11.87 6.40 3.94
C ASP A 812 -11.38 6.50 5.38
N LYS A 813 -10.08 6.30 5.63
CA LYS A 813 -9.50 6.51 6.97
C LYS A 813 -9.68 7.95 7.43
N LEU A 814 -9.39 8.93 6.57
CA LEU A 814 -9.63 10.33 6.89
C LEU A 814 -11.12 10.64 7.08
N TRP A 815 -12.00 10.11 6.22
CA TRP A 815 -13.45 10.32 6.34
C TRP A 815 -13.98 9.89 7.72
N ASN A 816 -13.52 8.74 8.20
CA ASN A 816 -13.92 8.15 9.46
C ASN A 816 -13.14 8.70 10.68
N ALA A 817 -12.06 9.43 10.45
CA ALA A 817 -11.24 10.00 11.51
C ALA A 817 -12.00 11.04 12.35
N LYS A 818 -11.72 11.03 13.64
CA LYS A 818 -12.37 11.87 14.65
C LYS A 818 -11.36 12.82 15.29
N HIS A 819 -11.87 13.98 15.74
CA HIS A 819 -11.08 14.98 16.44
C HIS A 819 -11.22 14.83 17.96
N GLU A 820 -10.70 13.71 18.47
CA GLU A 820 -10.78 13.32 19.87
C GLU A 820 -9.44 12.75 20.36
N PRO A 821 -9.16 12.78 21.69
CA PRO A 821 -7.97 12.16 22.25
C PRO A 821 -7.82 10.67 21.92
N TYR A 822 -6.57 10.22 21.80
CA TYR A 822 -6.24 8.80 21.65
C TYR A 822 -6.56 8.02 22.95
N GLU A 823 -6.52 6.69 22.90
CA GLU A 823 -6.86 5.82 24.05
C GLU A 823 -5.99 6.06 25.29
N ASP A 824 -4.74 6.50 25.08
CA ASP A 824 -3.81 6.85 26.15
C ASP A 824 -3.96 8.29 26.66
N GLY A 825 -4.94 9.03 26.14
CA GLY A 825 -5.28 10.39 26.53
C GLY A 825 -4.45 11.48 25.88
N TYR A 826 -3.42 11.16 25.09
CA TYR A 826 -2.72 12.17 24.29
C TYR A 826 -3.66 12.76 23.25
N PHE A 827 -3.49 14.04 22.93
CA PHE A 827 -4.25 14.66 21.86
C PHE A 827 -3.57 15.91 21.33
N ASP A 828 -3.32 15.95 20.03
CA ASP A 828 -2.84 17.15 19.36
C ASP A 828 -3.99 17.86 18.63
N ALA A 829 -4.84 18.54 19.40
CA ALA A 829 -5.99 19.26 18.85
C ALA A 829 -5.58 20.36 17.84
N TYR A 830 -4.34 20.84 17.94
CA TYR A 830 -3.80 21.89 17.11
C TYR A 830 -3.29 21.35 15.78
N TYR A 831 -2.22 20.55 15.80
CA TYR A 831 -1.53 20.18 14.57
C TYR A 831 -2.33 19.14 13.79
N ASP A 832 -2.72 18.02 14.42
CA ASP A 832 -3.56 17.01 13.78
C ASP A 832 -4.89 17.61 13.30
N GLY A 833 -5.46 18.52 14.10
CA GLY A 833 -6.71 19.20 13.79
C GLY A 833 -6.64 20.10 12.55
N LEU A 834 -5.61 20.95 12.46
CA LEU A 834 -5.40 21.85 11.33
C LEU A 834 -5.08 21.06 10.05
N LEU A 835 -4.21 20.05 10.11
CA LEU A 835 -3.89 19.21 8.95
C LEU A 835 -5.11 18.41 8.48
N ARG A 836 -5.94 17.90 9.40
CA ARG A 836 -7.23 17.26 9.08
C ARG A 836 -8.14 18.21 8.30
N LEU A 837 -8.30 19.45 8.76
CA LEU A 837 -9.17 20.42 8.07
C LEU A 837 -8.66 20.75 6.67
N PHE A 838 -7.35 20.99 6.49
CA PHE A 838 -6.78 21.20 5.16
C PHE A 838 -6.98 19.99 4.24
N ALA A 839 -6.75 18.77 4.73
CA ALA A 839 -6.96 17.56 3.94
C ALA A 839 -8.44 17.39 3.52
N PHE A 840 -9.39 17.73 4.38
CA PHE A 840 -10.81 17.76 4.03
C PHE A 840 -11.11 18.80 2.95
N MET A 841 -10.55 20.01 3.05
CA MET A 841 -10.70 21.05 2.02
C MET A 841 -10.11 20.60 0.67
N HIS A 842 -8.96 19.93 0.68
CA HIS A 842 -8.35 19.32 -0.51
C HIS A 842 -9.29 18.33 -1.18
N LEU A 843 -9.71 17.30 -0.43
CA LEU A 843 -10.42 16.15 -0.98
C LEU A 843 -11.89 16.44 -1.32
N SER A 844 -12.48 17.49 -0.72
CA SER A 844 -13.81 17.97 -1.10
C SER A 844 -13.79 18.93 -2.29
N GLY A 845 -12.61 19.34 -2.78
CA GLY A 845 -12.48 20.39 -3.80
C GLY A 845 -12.87 21.79 -3.30
N ASN A 846 -12.70 22.08 -2.00
CA ASN A 846 -12.99 23.38 -1.39
C ASN A 846 -11.72 24.16 -0.96
N TYR A 847 -10.52 23.63 -1.20
CA TYR A 847 -9.28 24.41 -1.13
C TYR A 847 -9.00 25.04 -2.52
N ARG A 848 -9.46 26.28 -2.71
CA ARG A 848 -9.52 26.91 -4.03
C ARG A 848 -8.59 28.11 -4.17
N ILE A 849 -8.13 28.35 -5.38
CA ILE A 849 -7.57 29.62 -5.79
C ILE A 849 -8.69 30.66 -5.75
N ILE A 850 -8.48 31.76 -5.03
CA ILE A 850 -9.40 32.89 -4.99
C ILE A 850 -8.91 33.92 -6.02
N PHE A 851 -9.58 33.93 -7.18
CA PHE A 851 -9.30 34.88 -8.25
C PHE A 851 -9.83 36.28 -7.88
N PRO A 852 -9.17 37.36 -8.33
CA PRO A 852 -9.72 38.71 -8.18
C PRO A 852 -11.06 38.81 -8.93
N GLN A 853 -12.00 39.57 -8.33
CA GLN A 853 -13.32 39.84 -8.91
C GLN A 853 -13.25 40.74 -10.14
#